data_AF-A0A8C4E466-F1
#
_entry.id   AF-A0A8C4E466-F1
#
_cell.length_a   1.000
_cell.length_b   1.000
_cell.length_c   1.000
_cell.angle_alpha   90.00
_cell.angle_beta   90.00
_cell.angle_gamma   90.00
#
_symmetry.space_group_name_H-M   'P 1'
#
loop_
_entity.id
_entity.type
_entity.pdbx_description
1 polymer ?
#
loop_
_entity_poly.entity_id
_entity_poly.type
_entity_poly.pdbx_seq_one_letter_code
_entity_poly.pdbx_strand_id
1 'polypeptide(L)'
;MALRWIIVFFGLGLVAAKLTGDTETDVDEGHDWDIFNINEAAGLDLLEGDIQQEETSSRNSILGEKYRWPKTIPYYLEDSLDMNAKGVILKAFDQYRLKTCIDFTPWKGEENYISVFKGSGCFSSVGNQRVGKQRLSIGNNCDRLGTVEHEFLHALGFWHEQSRADRDDYVNIMWDRIEPGKEHNFRTYDDTVSSALGVAYDYGSVMHYSKTSFNIGSEPTIVTKIPHFMDVIGQRMGFSASDLTKLNRLYNCTKSSTFVDSCSFEEENICGMIQGPGNRLWEQKSSVSGGPQTDFSNMGQCKGKGYFMHFRTASGKPGDHALLESRWLYPKPGAQCLQFFLHNTGAADDVLNIWVREYDKANPSGKLRIVKSISGGVMGSWELHNINLNVTKKARVVFEGVRGKSPSEGGFSLDDINLSSTKCPQHIWHIRNITGLLATTPAGRKLYSPRFLSPAGYSFQVGVYLNGRSDRPGYMATYFHLTSGPNDHNLKWPCPWQQGTMALMDQQPDVRQQMNMHRMVTTDPAKMSSDGTEYYWDNPRKVGSKVTASDGSYYYRGPGTGTSTFITHTRLKSRNFIKGEDAFFLFSLEDISDLLASQPLPRSAVHTDAGLMMAANQGVHQGAANNLAVVTAVALSVAAAMLVVSMLFALRKRRSRMLQESDEGVIIQDMPGFMEVSLSEQSTKELPSARTTP
;
A
#
# COMPACT_ATOMS: atom_id res chain seq x y z
N MET A 1 -48.19 -26.65 52.22
CA MET A 1 -47.71 -26.20 50.90
C MET A 1 -46.23 -26.48 50.83
N ALA A 2 -45.75 -27.19 49.81
CA ALA A 2 -44.33 -27.51 49.64
C ALA A 2 -43.83 -26.89 48.34
N LEU A 3 -42.84 -26.00 48.42
CA LEU A 3 -42.35 -25.22 47.29
C LEU A 3 -41.25 -26.00 46.55
N ARG A 4 -41.56 -26.52 45.36
CA ARG A 4 -40.55 -27.14 44.48
C ARG A 4 -39.75 -26.06 43.77
N TRP A 5 -38.45 -25.98 44.04
CA TRP A 5 -37.51 -25.23 43.23
C TRP A 5 -37.21 -26.01 41.94
N ILE A 6 -37.53 -25.44 40.78
CA ILE A 6 -37.09 -25.95 39.49
C ILE A 6 -35.83 -25.17 39.09
N ILE A 7 -34.66 -25.81 39.22
CA ILE A 7 -33.42 -25.28 38.68
C ILE A 7 -33.39 -25.60 37.18
N VAL A 8 -33.65 -24.58 36.36
CA VAL A 8 -33.47 -24.68 34.90
C VAL A 8 -31.98 -24.51 34.59
N PHE A 9 -31.29 -25.63 34.35
CA PHE A 9 -29.97 -25.59 33.75
C PHE A 9 -30.10 -25.12 32.29
N PHE A 10 -29.79 -23.85 32.04
CA PHE A 10 -29.46 -23.38 30.69
C PHE A 10 -28.09 -23.94 30.30
N GLY A 11 -28.11 -25.19 29.80
CA GLY A 11 -26.99 -25.74 29.07
C GLY A 11 -26.84 -25.01 27.75
N LEU A 12 -26.08 -23.90 27.76
CA LEU A 12 -25.50 -23.31 26.55
C LEU A 12 -24.48 -24.32 26.00
N GLY A 13 -24.99 -25.29 25.23
CA GLY A 13 -24.16 -26.11 24.37
C GLY A 13 -23.49 -25.20 23.36
N LEU A 14 -22.19 -24.94 23.57
CA LEU A 14 -21.30 -24.42 22.53
C LEU A 14 -21.29 -25.45 21.40
N VAL A 15 -22.17 -25.24 20.41
CA VAL A 15 -22.14 -25.97 19.15
C VAL A 15 -20.81 -25.63 18.51
N ALA A 16 -19.96 -26.65 18.30
CA ALA A 16 -18.68 -26.49 17.62
C ALA A 16 -18.89 -25.76 16.29
N ALA A 17 -18.20 -24.63 16.13
CA ALA A 17 -18.37 -23.70 15.03
C ALA A 17 -17.54 -24.18 13.84
N LYS A 18 -17.99 -25.28 13.23
CA LYS A 18 -17.34 -25.94 12.11
C LYS A 18 -17.05 -24.94 10.98
N LEU A 19 -15.85 -25.00 10.43
CA LEU A 19 -15.46 -24.18 9.28
C LEU A 19 -16.22 -24.60 8.02
N THR A 20 -16.53 -23.60 7.20
CA THR A 20 -17.21 -23.77 5.92
C THR A 20 -16.60 -22.84 4.89
N GLY A 21 -16.94 -23.06 3.60
CA GLY A 21 -16.57 -22.14 2.52
C GLY A 21 -17.30 -20.80 2.55
N ASP A 22 -18.25 -20.64 3.47
CA ASP A 22 -19.03 -19.42 3.72
C ASP A 22 -18.59 -18.71 5.01
N THR A 23 -17.72 -19.35 5.82
CA THR A 23 -17.06 -18.74 6.97
C THR A 23 -16.04 -17.71 6.46
N GLU A 24 -16.22 -16.45 6.88
CA GLU A 24 -15.29 -15.36 6.56
C GLU A 24 -14.70 -14.73 7.81
N THR A 25 -13.39 -14.49 7.81
CA THR A 25 -12.70 -13.63 8.80
C THR A 25 -12.43 -12.28 8.15
N ASP A 26 -13.05 -11.25 8.69
CA ASP A 26 -12.70 -9.86 8.41
C ASP A 26 -11.52 -9.44 9.30
N VAL A 27 -10.37 -9.13 8.70
CA VAL A 27 -9.16 -8.72 9.41
C VAL A 27 -9.28 -7.33 10.03
N ASP A 28 -10.22 -6.52 9.53
CA ASP A 28 -10.46 -5.17 10.03
C ASP A 28 -11.61 -5.14 11.08
N GLU A 29 -12.19 -6.29 11.41
CA GLU A 29 -13.31 -6.44 12.37
C GLU A 29 -14.52 -5.55 12.03
N GLY A 30 -14.71 -5.27 10.73
CA GLY A 30 -15.71 -4.34 10.20
C GLY A 30 -15.25 -2.89 10.09
N HIS A 31 -14.25 -2.46 10.86
CA HIS A 31 -13.83 -1.06 10.93
C HIS A 31 -13.06 -0.62 9.66
N ASP A 32 -13.00 0.69 9.42
CA ASP A 32 -12.01 1.26 8.48
C ASP A 32 -10.92 1.96 9.30
N TRP A 33 -10.01 1.16 9.83
CA TRP A 33 -8.93 1.64 10.72
C TRP A 33 -7.97 2.59 10.00
N ASP A 34 -7.95 3.87 10.38
CA ASP A 34 -6.85 4.79 10.09
C ASP A 34 -5.75 4.67 11.17
N ILE A 35 -4.52 5.09 10.85
CA ILE A 35 -3.34 5.02 11.73
C ILE A 35 -3.63 5.63 13.11
N PHE A 36 -4.22 6.83 13.12
CA PHE A 36 -4.56 7.57 14.33
C PHE A 36 -5.52 6.80 15.23
N ASN A 37 -6.54 6.15 14.66
CA ASN A 37 -7.50 5.35 15.43
C ASN A 37 -6.87 4.07 15.99
N ILE A 38 -5.92 3.45 15.27
CA ILE A 38 -5.15 2.29 15.77
C ILE A 38 -4.31 2.71 16.99
N ASN A 39 -3.65 3.86 16.90
CA ASN A 39 -2.74 4.36 17.94
C ASN A 39 -3.50 4.86 19.19
N GLU A 40 -4.62 5.53 18.98
CA GLU A 40 -5.55 5.96 20.01
C GLU A 40 -6.17 4.75 20.75
N ALA A 41 -6.65 3.74 20.01
CA ALA A 41 -7.11 2.48 20.60
C ALA A 41 -6.00 1.70 21.33
N ALA A 42 -4.74 1.88 20.93
CA ALA A 42 -3.57 1.35 21.62
C ALA A 42 -3.13 2.20 22.84
N GLY A 43 -3.83 3.31 23.14
CA GLY A 43 -3.53 4.19 24.27
C GLY A 43 -2.26 5.03 24.09
N LEU A 44 -1.84 5.28 22.85
CA LEU A 44 -0.67 6.08 22.55
C LEU A 44 -0.99 7.58 22.55
N ASP A 45 -0.04 8.36 23.06
CA ASP A 45 -0.05 9.82 23.00
C ASP A 45 1.25 10.28 22.34
N LEU A 46 1.30 10.06 21.03
CA LEU A 46 2.42 10.45 20.16
C LEU A 46 2.10 11.79 19.50
N LEU A 47 3.14 12.54 19.14
CA LEU A 47 3.00 13.78 18.39
C LEU A 47 2.29 13.48 17.06
N GLU A 48 1.23 14.20 16.75
CA GLU A 48 0.40 13.97 15.56
C GLU A 48 -0.13 12.52 15.43
N GLY A 49 -0.26 11.80 16.56
CA GLY A 49 -0.80 10.45 16.62
C GLY A 49 0.18 9.32 16.37
N ASP A 50 1.22 9.52 15.56
CA ASP A 50 2.17 8.47 15.10
C ASP A 50 3.63 8.94 15.00
N ILE A 51 3.95 10.20 15.35
CA ILE A 51 5.33 10.69 15.33
C ILE A 51 6.00 10.43 16.69
N GLN A 52 6.99 9.53 16.70
CA GLN A 52 7.80 9.24 17.88
C GLN A 52 8.92 10.30 18.05
N GLN A 53 8.56 11.48 18.57
CA GLN A 53 9.46 12.56 19.00
C GLN A 53 8.87 13.33 20.19
N GLU A 54 9.70 13.94 21.05
CA GLU A 54 9.23 14.88 22.09
C GLU A 54 8.93 16.26 21.48
N GLU A 55 7.77 16.85 21.78
CA GLU A 55 7.37 18.21 21.33
C GLU A 55 8.42 19.28 21.70
N THR A 56 9.11 19.08 22.82
CA THR A 56 10.16 19.98 23.35
C THR A 56 11.55 19.75 22.75
N SER A 57 11.74 18.79 21.83
CA SER A 57 13.04 18.45 21.23
C SER A 57 13.51 19.48 20.19
N SER A 58 13.65 20.73 20.64
CA SER A 58 14.29 21.88 20.00
C SER A 58 14.11 22.03 18.49
N ARG A 59 12.88 22.26 17.99
CA ARG A 59 12.54 22.87 16.68
C ARG A 59 13.58 22.67 15.57
N ASN A 60 14.01 21.43 15.37
CA ASN A 60 15.15 21.12 14.53
C ASN A 60 14.64 20.88 13.12
N SER A 61 14.62 21.94 12.30
CA SER A 61 14.30 21.94 10.87
C SER A 61 14.71 20.62 10.18
N ILE A 62 13.74 19.79 9.82
CA ILE A 62 14.02 18.51 9.13
C ILE A 62 14.47 18.75 7.67
N LEU A 63 14.37 20.01 7.22
CA LEU A 63 15.06 20.59 6.06
C LEU A 63 16.58 20.37 6.06
N GLY A 64 17.20 20.23 7.24
CA GLY A 64 18.64 20.08 7.37
C GLY A 64 19.16 18.75 6.81
N GLU A 65 20.18 18.81 5.94
CA GLU A 65 20.76 17.61 5.30
C GLU A 65 21.25 16.54 6.29
N LYS A 66 21.57 16.95 7.53
CA LYS A 66 21.88 16.02 8.64
C LYS A 66 20.79 14.96 8.86
N TYR A 67 19.52 15.28 8.64
CA TYR A 67 18.38 14.38 8.87
C TYR A 67 18.02 13.49 7.68
N ARG A 68 18.75 13.58 6.55
CA ARG A 68 18.50 12.71 5.40
C ARG A 68 19.16 11.34 5.58
N TRP A 69 18.43 10.29 5.24
CA TRP A 69 19.02 8.97 5.00
C TRP A 69 19.87 8.97 3.71
N PRO A 70 20.84 8.05 3.53
CA PRO A 70 21.33 7.69 2.21
C PRO A 70 20.19 7.23 1.28
N LYS A 71 20.37 7.33 -0.04
CA LYS A 71 19.37 6.85 -1.03
C LYS A 71 19.07 5.35 -0.92
N THR A 72 20.03 4.56 -0.46
CA THR A 72 19.82 3.14 -0.13
C THR A 72 19.79 3.01 1.38
N ILE A 73 18.61 2.74 1.94
CA ILE A 73 18.36 2.72 3.38
C ILE A 73 18.62 1.31 3.93
N PRO A 74 19.51 1.15 4.93
CA PRO A 74 19.65 -0.10 5.65
C PRO A 74 18.41 -0.36 6.52
N TYR A 75 17.82 -1.53 6.41
CA TYR A 75 16.68 -1.96 7.22
C TYR A 75 16.94 -3.30 7.92
N TYR A 76 16.25 -3.51 9.04
CA TYR A 76 16.17 -4.79 9.73
C TYR A 76 14.70 -5.09 10.04
N LEU A 77 14.21 -6.27 9.68
CA LEU A 77 12.86 -6.73 10.00
C LEU A 77 12.95 -7.65 11.23
N GLU A 78 12.50 -7.14 12.39
CA GLU A 78 12.52 -7.88 13.65
C GLU A 78 11.58 -9.09 13.62
N ASP A 79 11.93 -10.16 14.35
CA ASP A 79 11.13 -11.39 14.40
C ASP A 79 9.79 -11.22 15.12
N SER A 80 9.59 -10.11 15.83
CA SER A 80 8.30 -9.68 16.36
C SER A 80 7.23 -9.41 15.29
N LEU A 81 7.63 -9.11 14.05
CA LEU A 81 6.69 -8.78 12.96
C LEU A 81 5.91 -10.02 12.51
N ASP A 82 4.59 -9.85 12.35
CA ASP A 82 3.76 -10.85 11.68
C ASP A 82 4.26 -11.10 10.25
N MET A 83 4.14 -12.34 9.79
CA MET A 83 4.59 -12.71 8.44
C MET A 83 3.90 -11.90 7.34
N ASN A 84 2.63 -11.52 7.55
CA ASN A 84 1.92 -10.64 6.62
C ASN A 84 2.56 -9.25 6.56
N ALA A 85 2.84 -8.64 7.72
CA ALA A 85 3.53 -7.36 7.83
C ALA A 85 4.90 -7.39 7.16
N LYS A 86 5.73 -8.44 7.40
CA LYS A 86 7.03 -8.59 6.72
C LYS A 86 6.90 -8.54 5.19
N GLY A 87 5.91 -9.24 4.62
CA GLY A 87 5.63 -9.21 3.18
C GLY A 87 5.08 -7.88 2.65
N VAL A 88 4.19 -7.21 3.40
CA VAL A 88 3.65 -5.89 3.06
C VAL A 88 4.75 -4.82 3.06
N ILE A 89 5.69 -4.88 4.01
CA ILE A 89 6.84 -3.96 4.07
C ILE A 89 7.73 -4.11 2.83
N LEU A 90 8.02 -5.35 2.40
CA LEU A 90 8.77 -5.58 1.17
C LEU A 90 8.00 -5.09 -0.07
N LYS A 91 6.66 -5.20 -0.09
CA LYS A 91 5.81 -4.65 -1.15
C LYS A 91 5.85 -3.12 -1.19
N ALA A 92 5.91 -2.44 -0.04
CA ALA A 92 6.12 -0.99 0.04
C ALA A 92 7.50 -0.58 -0.50
N PHE A 93 8.56 -1.34 -0.18
CA PHE A 93 9.89 -1.10 -0.76
C PHE A 93 9.90 -1.20 -2.29
N ASP A 94 9.12 -2.10 -2.87
CA ASP A 94 8.96 -2.19 -4.33
C ASP A 94 8.22 -0.98 -4.93
N GLN A 95 7.27 -0.35 -4.20
CA GLN A 95 6.66 0.90 -4.62
C GLN A 95 7.65 2.07 -4.57
N TYR A 96 8.43 2.20 -3.50
CA TYR A 96 9.54 3.16 -3.41
C TYR A 96 10.52 2.98 -4.58
N ARG A 97 10.96 1.75 -4.86
CA ARG A 97 11.87 1.44 -5.98
C ARG A 97 11.28 1.79 -7.35
N LEU A 98 9.98 1.57 -7.55
CA LEU A 98 9.30 1.84 -8.83
C LEU A 98 9.12 3.35 -9.08
N LYS A 99 8.77 4.10 -8.04
CA LYS A 99 8.31 5.49 -8.11
C LYS A 99 9.37 6.53 -7.73
N THR A 100 10.47 6.11 -7.10
CA THR A 100 11.53 7.00 -6.58
C THR A 100 12.93 6.41 -6.78
N CYS A 101 13.96 7.22 -6.50
CA CYS A 101 15.35 6.74 -6.42
C CYS A 101 15.75 6.18 -5.05
N ILE A 102 14.81 6.06 -4.10
CA ILE A 102 15.03 5.41 -2.81
C ILE A 102 15.03 3.89 -3.00
N ASP A 103 15.95 3.22 -2.34
CA ASP A 103 16.07 1.77 -2.29
C ASP A 103 16.30 1.30 -0.85
N PHE A 104 16.12 0.01 -0.61
CA PHE A 104 16.19 -0.61 0.72
C PHE A 104 17.07 -1.86 0.66
N THR A 105 18.03 -1.98 1.57
CA THR A 105 18.91 -3.17 1.73
C THR A 105 18.79 -3.72 3.15
N PRO A 106 18.82 -5.05 3.35
CA PRO A 106 19.10 -5.61 4.66
C PRO A 106 20.38 -5.00 5.25
N TRP A 107 20.33 -4.64 6.53
CA TRP A 107 21.42 -4.05 7.30
C TRP A 107 22.62 -4.99 7.39
N LYS A 108 23.81 -4.44 7.17
CA LYS A 108 25.11 -5.14 7.08
C LYS A 108 26.17 -4.55 8.03
N GLY A 109 25.76 -3.67 8.94
CA GLY A 109 26.63 -3.01 9.91
C GLY A 109 26.86 -1.53 9.61
N GLU A 110 26.03 -0.93 8.75
CA GLU A 110 25.94 0.52 8.62
C GLU A 110 25.62 1.16 9.98
N GLU A 111 26.21 2.32 10.27
CA GLU A 111 26.09 3.01 11.56
C GLU A 111 24.64 3.24 11.98
N ASN A 112 23.79 3.65 11.03
CA ASN A 112 22.38 3.97 11.24
C ASN A 112 21.50 3.11 10.33
N TYR A 113 20.39 2.60 10.87
CA TYR A 113 19.45 1.75 10.14
C TYR A 113 18.03 1.83 10.72
N ILE A 114 17.03 1.46 9.92
CA ILE A 114 15.63 1.36 10.35
C ILE A 114 15.35 -0.07 10.82
N SER A 115 15.03 -0.22 12.11
CA SER A 115 14.57 -1.44 12.75
C SER A 115 13.04 -1.46 12.78
N VAL A 116 12.42 -2.20 11.86
CA VAL A 116 10.97 -2.36 11.81
C VAL A 116 10.55 -3.49 12.74
N PHE A 117 9.61 -3.23 13.63
CA PHE A 117 9.18 -4.16 14.68
C PHE A 117 7.68 -4.09 14.93
N LYS A 118 7.11 -5.11 15.59
CA LYS A 118 5.71 -5.09 16.02
C LYS A 118 5.59 -4.41 17.38
N GLY A 119 5.21 -3.15 17.39
CA GLY A 119 4.83 -2.42 18.59
C GLY A 119 3.32 -2.37 18.80
N SER A 120 2.91 -1.62 19.82
CA SER A 120 1.54 -1.10 19.91
C SER A 120 1.40 0.01 18.86
N GLY A 121 0.48 -0.11 17.91
CA GLY A 121 0.25 0.91 16.89
C GLY A 121 1.27 0.98 15.75
N CYS A 122 1.07 1.94 14.85
CA CYS A 122 1.90 2.27 13.71
C CYS A 122 2.59 3.61 14.00
N PHE A 123 3.91 3.69 13.97
CA PHE A 123 4.61 4.96 14.26
C PHE A 123 6.06 4.97 13.80
N SER A 124 6.59 6.18 13.63
CA SER A 124 7.94 6.43 13.13
C SER A 124 8.51 7.74 13.68
N SER A 125 9.83 7.87 13.76
CA SER A 125 10.46 9.19 13.98
C SER A 125 10.67 9.88 12.64
N VAL A 126 10.31 11.17 12.53
CA VAL A 126 10.50 11.92 11.28
C VAL A 126 11.99 12.13 10.98
N GLY A 127 12.48 11.66 9.82
CA GLY A 127 13.88 11.78 9.37
C GLY A 127 14.87 10.82 10.07
N ASN A 128 16.12 10.81 9.58
CA ASN A 128 17.23 10.07 10.19
C ASN A 128 17.72 10.75 11.47
N GLN A 129 17.39 10.17 12.62
CA GLN A 129 17.73 10.69 13.95
C GLN A 129 19.20 10.46 14.35
N ARG A 130 19.96 9.67 13.57
CA ARG A 130 21.37 9.32 13.84
C ARG A 130 21.61 8.64 15.20
N VAL A 131 20.66 7.83 15.64
CA VAL A 131 20.67 7.09 16.92
C VAL A 131 21.12 5.63 16.79
N GLY A 132 21.68 5.25 15.64
CA GLY A 132 21.99 3.88 15.30
C GLY A 132 20.74 3.09 14.92
N LYS A 133 20.17 2.36 15.88
CA LYS A 133 18.94 1.57 15.71
C LYS A 133 17.71 2.48 15.82
N GLN A 134 17.31 3.12 14.73
CA GLN A 134 16.06 3.89 14.69
C GLN A 134 14.87 2.93 14.55
N ARG A 135 13.89 3.01 15.46
CA ARG A 135 12.73 2.10 15.47
C ARG A 135 11.60 2.65 14.60
N LEU A 136 10.86 1.73 13.96
CA LEU A 136 9.61 2.00 13.24
C LEU A 136 8.63 0.88 13.60
N SER A 137 7.44 1.23 14.10
CA SER A 137 6.42 0.26 14.52
C SER A 137 5.46 -0.04 13.37
N ILE A 138 5.30 -1.32 13.04
CA ILE A 138 4.17 -1.84 12.27
C ILE A 138 3.46 -2.86 13.18
N GLY A 139 2.53 -2.35 13.99
CA GLY A 139 1.73 -3.12 14.95
C GLY A 139 0.56 -3.89 14.30
N ASN A 140 -0.37 -4.35 15.15
CA ASN A 140 -1.64 -4.91 14.69
C ASN A 140 -2.39 -3.90 13.82
N ASN A 141 -3.03 -4.36 12.73
CA ASN A 141 -3.80 -3.58 11.76
C ASN A 141 -2.99 -2.55 10.94
N CYS A 142 -1.67 -2.45 11.16
CA CYS A 142 -0.76 -1.56 10.44
C CYS A 142 -0.20 -2.16 9.14
N ASP A 143 -0.47 -3.45 8.84
CA ASP A 143 0.01 -4.19 7.68
C ASP A 143 -0.77 -3.87 6.39
N ARG A 144 -1.01 -2.57 6.18
CA ARG A 144 -1.65 -1.96 5.00
C ARG A 144 -0.58 -1.23 4.17
N LEU A 145 -0.61 -1.37 2.84
CA LEU A 145 0.43 -0.80 1.96
C LEU A 145 0.63 0.71 2.17
N GLY A 146 -0.47 1.50 2.13
CA GLY A 146 -0.41 2.94 2.36
C GLY A 146 0.06 3.33 3.77
N THR A 147 -0.20 2.51 4.79
CA THR A 147 0.31 2.73 6.16
C THR A 147 1.82 2.54 6.20
N VAL A 148 2.36 1.46 5.64
CA VAL A 148 3.82 1.29 5.61
C VAL A 148 4.49 2.37 4.76
N GLU A 149 3.89 2.77 3.63
CA GLU A 149 4.40 3.87 2.82
C GLU A 149 4.47 5.19 3.61
N HIS A 150 3.44 5.49 4.41
CA HIS A 150 3.33 6.64 5.31
C HIS A 150 4.41 6.64 6.41
N GLU A 151 4.58 5.55 7.16
CA GLU A 151 5.60 5.45 8.23
C GLU A 151 7.03 5.61 7.71
N PHE A 152 7.28 5.13 6.49
CA PHE A 152 8.57 5.33 5.82
C PHE A 152 8.72 6.75 5.25
N LEU A 153 7.65 7.46 4.90
CA LEU A 153 7.72 8.89 4.56
C LEU A 153 8.08 9.73 5.79
N HIS A 154 7.50 9.43 6.96
CA HIS A 154 8.00 9.97 8.22
C HIS A 154 9.50 9.69 8.35
N ALA A 155 9.95 8.44 8.30
CA ALA A 155 11.37 8.11 8.42
C ALA A 155 12.28 8.83 7.39
N LEU A 156 11.76 9.16 6.20
CA LEU A 156 12.44 9.93 5.14
C LEU A 156 12.45 11.46 5.35
N GLY A 157 11.70 11.99 6.32
CA GLY A 157 11.71 13.40 6.72
C GLY A 157 10.42 14.17 6.49
N PHE A 158 9.29 13.50 6.23
CA PHE A 158 8.00 14.15 5.99
C PHE A 158 7.13 14.26 7.24
N TRP A 159 6.54 15.43 7.44
CA TRP A 159 5.44 15.67 8.37
C TRP A 159 4.10 15.46 7.66
N HIS A 160 3.00 15.57 8.40
CA HIS A 160 1.67 15.53 7.82
C HIS A 160 1.35 16.74 6.93
N GLU A 161 0.50 16.51 5.92
CA GLU A 161 0.07 17.56 4.99
C GLU A 161 -0.84 18.60 5.68
N GLN A 162 -1.72 18.17 6.61
CA GLN A 162 -2.54 19.08 7.40
C GLN A 162 -1.78 19.79 8.53
N SER A 163 -0.46 19.72 8.57
CA SER A 163 0.39 20.48 9.51
C SER A 163 1.24 21.53 8.79
N ARG A 164 1.05 21.73 7.48
CA ARG A 164 1.69 22.81 6.71
C ARG A 164 1.30 24.21 7.20
N ALA A 165 2.23 25.15 7.09
CA ALA A 165 2.01 26.57 7.38
C ALA A 165 0.83 27.19 6.61
N ASP A 166 0.61 26.77 5.36
CA ASP A 166 -0.42 27.29 4.45
C ASP A 166 -1.75 26.52 4.51
N ARG A 167 -1.89 25.49 5.36
CA ARG A 167 -3.07 24.61 5.34
C ARG A 167 -4.39 25.35 5.53
N ASP A 168 -4.39 26.43 6.32
CA ASP A 168 -5.61 27.10 6.77
C ASP A 168 -6.25 27.89 5.61
N ASP A 169 -5.60 27.95 4.44
CA ASP A 169 -6.19 28.37 3.16
C ASP A 169 -7.03 27.27 2.49
N TYR A 170 -6.75 25.99 2.79
CA TYR A 170 -7.30 24.81 2.12
C TYR A 170 -8.32 24.02 2.96
N VAL A 171 -8.15 24.00 4.29
CA VAL A 171 -8.99 23.31 5.26
C VAL A 171 -9.38 24.23 6.41
N ASN A 172 -10.50 23.93 7.07
CA ASN A 172 -10.88 24.48 8.36
C ASN A 172 -10.71 23.38 9.42
N ILE A 173 -10.05 23.70 10.53
CA ILE A 173 -9.99 22.83 11.71
C ILE A 173 -11.14 23.18 12.64
N MET A 174 -11.98 22.19 12.95
CA MET A 174 -13.14 22.31 13.82
C MET A 174 -12.73 22.00 15.27
N TRP A 175 -12.08 22.97 15.92
CA TRP A 175 -11.48 22.82 17.24
C TRP A 175 -12.47 22.37 18.33
N ASP A 176 -13.75 22.72 18.20
CA ASP A 176 -14.87 22.32 19.06
C ASP A 176 -15.21 20.82 18.99
N ARG A 177 -14.62 20.10 18.02
CA ARG A 177 -14.92 18.69 17.71
C ARG A 177 -13.73 17.76 17.91
N ILE A 178 -12.59 18.28 18.34
CA ILE A 178 -11.38 17.49 18.61
C ILE A 178 -11.49 16.90 20.02
N GLU A 179 -11.07 15.66 20.22
CA GLU A 179 -11.02 15.07 21.55
C GLU A 179 -10.15 15.90 22.52
N PRO A 180 -10.62 16.18 23.76
CA PRO A 180 -9.88 17.03 24.69
C PRO A 180 -8.45 16.55 24.97
N GLY A 181 -7.47 17.42 24.73
CA GLY A 181 -6.04 17.12 24.83
C GLY A 181 -5.37 16.71 23.51
N LYS A 182 -6.14 16.40 22.45
CA LYS A 182 -5.62 16.05 21.11
C LYS A 182 -5.47 17.25 20.18
N GLU A 183 -5.74 18.47 20.64
CA GLU A 183 -5.64 19.71 19.84
C GLU A 183 -4.20 19.97 19.36
N HIS A 184 -3.20 19.44 20.07
CA HIS A 184 -1.79 19.55 19.67
C HIS A 184 -1.47 18.84 18.34
N ASN A 185 -2.23 17.78 17.98
CA ASN A 185 -2.11 17.06 16.71
C ASN A 185 -2.57 17.88 15.49
N PHE A 186 -3.16 19.05 15.72
CA PHE A 186 -3.60 19.97 14.69
C PHE A 186 -2.84 21.30 14.76
N ARG A 187 -1.62 21.33 15.30
CA ARG A 187 -0.75 22.52 15.20
C ARG A 187 -0.12 22.61 13.80
N THR A 188 0.20 23.82 13.35
CA THR A 188 0.96 24.04 12.11
C THR A 188 2.44 24.18 12.42
N TYR A 189 3.28 23.78 11.46
CA TYR A 189 4.71 24.05 11.45
C TYR A 189 5.02 25.15 10.43
N ASP A 190 5.84 26.11 10.83
CA ASP A 190 6.35 27.15 9.93
C ASP A 190 7.36 26.61 8.90
N ASP A 191 7.67 27.44 7.90
CA ASP A 191 8.62 27.15 6.83
C ASP A 191 10.06 26.89 7.31
N THR A 192 10.39 27.15 8.58
CA THR A 192 11.68 26.76 9.16
C THR A 192 11.69 25.30 9.59
N VAL A 193 10.55 24.73 9.98
CA VAL A 193 10.44 23.34 10.46
C VAL A 193 10.08 22.38 9.33
N SER A 194 9.11 22.74 8.49
CA SER A 194 8.59 21.93 7.38
C SER A 194 8.52 22.75 6.10
N SER A 195 8.83 22.16 4.93
CA SER A 195 8.80 22.88 3.65
C SER A 195 7.90 22.17 2.66
N ALA A 196 7.04 22.96 2.00
CA ALA A 196 6.23 22.50 0.87
C ALA A 196 7.06 22.08 -0.37
N LEU A 197 8.37 22.34 -0.39
CA LEU A 197 9.30 22.04 -1.51
C LEU A 197 8.82 22.57 -2.88
N GLY A 198 8.06 23.68 -2.88
CA GLY A 198 7.45 24.26 -4.08
C GLY A 198 6.35 23.38 -4.69
N VAL A 199 5.61 22.64 -3.87
CA VAL A 199 4.47 21.80 -4.26
C VAL A 199 3.20 22.32 -3.58
N ALA A 200 2.09 22.40 -4.33
CA ALA A 200 0.79 22.82 -3.81
C ALA A 200 0.31 21.92 -2.64
N TYR A 201 -0.67 22.40 -1.89
CA TYR A 201 -1.37 21.58 -0.90
C TYR A 201 -2.07 20.39 -1.56
N ASP A 202 -1.89 19.20 -1.00
CA ASP A 202 -2.41 17.96 -1.59
C ASP A 202 -3.42 17.24 -0.69
N TYR A 203 -4.70 17.46 -0.96
CA TYR A 203 -5.80 16.71 -0.35
C TYR A 203 -5.69 15.19 -0.57
N GLY A 204 -4.99 14.72 -1.61
CA GLY A 204 -4.80 13.30 -1.91
C GLY A 204 -3.54 12.69 -1.28
N SER A 205 -2.76 13.44 -0.48
CA SER A 205 -1.52 12.96 0.12
C SER A 205 -1.77 11.78 1.05
N VAL A 206 -0.89 10.77 1.01
CA VAL A 206 -0.91 9.67 1.98
C VAL A 206 -0.55 10.17 3.40
N MET A 207 0.10 11.35 3.49
CA MET A 207 0.42 12.05 4.73
C MET A 207 -0.70 13.00 5.19
N HIS A 208 -1.89 12.95 4.61
CA HIS A 208 -3.03 13.74 5.09
C HIS A 208 -3.90 12.91 6.05
N TYR A 209 -4.32 13.54 7.16
CA TYR A 209 -5.35 13.02 8.07
C TYR A 209 -6.68 12.74 7.35
N SER A 210 -7.48 11.84 7.90
CA SER A 210 -8.88 11.70 7.51
C SER A 210 -9.72 12.87 8.06
N LYS A 211 -10.95 13.03 7.55
CA LYS A 211 -11.88 14.05 8.06
C LYS A 211 -12.31 13.83 9.52
N THR A 212 -12.13 12.62 10.05
CA THR A 212 -12.55 12.18 11.41
C THR A 212 -11.38 11.82 12.32
N SER A 213 -10.14 12.22 12.03
CA SER A 213 -9.03 12.01 12.97
C SER A 213 -9.32 12.72 14.30
N PHE A 214 -9.14 12.04 15.44
CA PHE A 214 -9.31 12.57 16.81
C PHE A 214 -10.65 13.28 17.07
N ASN A 215 -11.77 12.73 16.57
CA ASN A 215 -13.05 13.42 16.60
C ASN A 215 -13.95 13.00 17.77
N ILE A 216 -14.71 13.95 18.32
CA ILE A 216 -15.77 13.67 19.29
C ILE A 216 -16.97 13.07 18.53
N GLY A 217 -17.11 11.74 18.59
CA GLY A 217 -18.25 11.01 18.02
C GLY A 217 -18.13 10.77 16.51
N SER A 218 -18.99 11.40 15.70
CA SER A 218 -19.04 11.16 14.24
C SER A 218 -18.83 12.41 13.38
N GLU A 219 -18.76 13.59 13.99
CA GLU A 219 -18.58 14.84 13.25
C GLU A 219 -17.13 15.01 12.78
N PRO A 220 -16.87 15.63 11.62
CA PRO A 220 -15.51 15.82 11.12
C PRO A 220 -14.76 16.92 11.90
N THR A 221 -13.50 16.65 12.22
CA THR A 221 -12.52 17.61 12.77
C THR A 221 -11.84 18.44 11.67
N ILE A 222 -11.71 17.89 10.46
CA ILE A 222 -11.16 18.60 9.29
C ILE A 222 -12.25 18.76 8.24
N VAL A 223 -12.55 20.00 7.87
CA VAL A 223 -13.50 20.34 6.81
C VAL A 223 -12.75 21.03 5.68
N THR A 224 -12.65 20.39 4.51
CA THR A 224 -12.01 20.99 3.32
C THR A 224 -12.84 22.18 2.82
N LYS A 225 -12.23 23.35 2.59
CA LYS A 225 -12.96 24.55 2.15
C LYS A 225 -13.66 24.38 0.79
N ILE A 226 -13.15 23.50 -0.05
CA ILE A 226 -13.79 23.06 -1.29
C ILE A 226 -14.45 21.69 -1.00
N PRO A 227 -15.80 21.59 -0.91
CA PRO A 227 -16.48 20.38 -0.43
C PRO A 227 -16.20 19.10 -1.22
N HIS A 228 -15.77 19.21 -2.49
CA HIS A 228 -15.39 18.08 -3.33
C HIS A 228 -14.28 17.22 -2.72
N PHE A 229 -13.36 17.80 -1.93
CA PHE A 229 -12.22 17.07 -1.36
C PHE A 229 -12.51 16.39 -0.02
N MET A 230 -13.72 16.52 0.55
CA MET A 230 -14.08 15.94 1.86
C MET A 230 -13.84 14.43 1.95
N ASP A 231 -14.08 13.68 0.87
CA ASP A 231 -13.87 12.21 0.82
C ASP A 231 -12.54 11.81 0.12
N VAL A 232 -11.74 12.81 -0.28
CA VAL A 232 -10.40 12.62 -0.87
C VAL A 232 -9.34 12.53 0.22
N ILE A 233 -9.43 13.37 1.25
CA ILE A 233 -8.50 13.37 2.39
C ILE A 233 -8.50 12.03 3.16
N GLY A 234 -7.37 11.71 3.79
CA GLY A 234 -7.19 10.45 4.52
C GLY A 234 -7.18 9.19 3.65
N GLN A 235 -6.68 9.28 2.41
CA GLN A 235 -6.54 8.09 1.56
C GLN A 235 -5.33 7.24 2.00
N ARG A 236 -5.47 5.91 1.93
CA ARG A 236 -4.45 4.92 2.35
C ARG A 236 -4.17 3.88 1.26
N MET A 237 -4.33 4.27 -0.01
CA MET A 237 -4.07 3.42 -1.17
C MET A 237 -2.57 3.35 -1.50
N GLY A 238 -1.89 4.49 -1.35
CA GLY A 238 -0.44 4.65 -1.47
C GLY A 238 -0.05 6.10 -1.77
N PHE A 239 1.19 6.37 -2.18
CA PHE A 239 1.67 7.71 -2.52
C PHE A 239 0.80 8.45 -3.55
N SER A 240 0.56 9.74 -3.30
CA SER A 240 0.08 10.66 -4.33
C SER A 240 1.20 11.09 -5.29
N ALA A 241 0.83 11.75 -6.39
CA ALA A 241 1.80 12.37 -7.29
C ALA A 241 2.61 13.51 -6.60
N SER A 242 2.00 14.21 -5.63
CA SER A 242 2.67 15.28 -4.88
C SER A 242 3.63 14.72 -3.83
N ASP A 243 3.28 13.62 -3.16
CA ASP A 243 4.16 12.91 -2.22
C ASP A 243 5.45 12.48 -2.94
N LEU A 244 5.29 11.83 -4.10
CA LEU A 244 6.40 11.42 -4.95
C LEU A 244 7.21 12.62 -5.46
N THR A 245 6.55 13.72 -5.81
CA THR A 245 7.23 14.95 -6.26
C THR A 245 8.08 15.56 -5.15
N LYS A 246 7.53 15.68 -3.94
CA LYS A 246 8.23 16.18 -2.74
C LYS A 246 9.43 15.29 -2.39
N LEU A 247 9.23 13.97 -2.30
CA LEU A 247 10.30 13.01 -1.99
C LEU A 247 11.40 12.98 -3.06
N ASN A 248 11.02 12.95 -4.35
CA ASN A 248 12.00 12.96 -5.44
C ASN A 248 12.78 14.30 -5.52
N ARG A 249 12.17 15.43 -5.17
CA ARG A 249 12.89 16.73 -5.01
C ARG A 249 13.86 16.69 -3.82
N LEU A 250 13.39 16.28 -2.64
CA LEU A 250 14.20 16.23 -1.41
C LEU A 250 15.47 15.38 -1.57
N TYR A 251 15.38 14.29 -2.35
CA TYR A 251 16.47 13.36 -2.59
C TYR A 251 17.17 13.53 -3.96
N ASN A 252 16.85 14.57 -4.74
CA ASN A 252 17.42 14.79 -6.08
C ASN A 252 17.35 13.51 -6.95
N CYS A 253 16.16 12.94 -7.10
CA CYS A 253 15.91 11.75 -7.88
C CYS A 253 15.64 12.08 -9.36
N THR A 254 16.52 11.64 -10.25
CA THR A 254 16.37 11.84 -11.72
C THR A 254 15.84 10.61 -12.45
N LYS A 255 15.85 9.44 -11.81
CA LYS A 255 15.39 8.14 -12.30
C LYS A 255 14.92 7.33 -11.10
N SER A 256 13.89 6.51 -11.24
CA SER A 256 13.53 5.54 -10.21
C SER A 256 14.33 4.24 -10.32
N SER A 257 14.35 3.47 -9.23
CA SER A 257 15.24 2.30 -9.06
C SER A 257 14.90 1.12 -9.96
N THR A 258 13.61 0.82 -10.19
CA THR A 258 13.16 -0.35 -10.99
C THR A 258 12.35 -0.01 -12.24
N PHE A 259 11.84 1.22 -12.41
CA PHE A 259 11.19 1.64 -13.66
C PHE A 259 12.13 1.51 -14.86
N VAL A 260 11.61 1.05 -16.00
CA VAL A 260 12.39 0.92 -17.25
C VAL A 260 11.76 1.74 -18.36
N ASP A 261 10.45 1.60 -18.60
CA ASP A 261 9.75 2.34 -19.63
C ASP A 261 8.23 2.46 -19.38
N SER A 262 7.60 3.45 -20.02
CA SER A 262 6.15 3.60 -20.14
C SER A 262 5.83 4.29 -21.47
N CYS A 263 4.86 3.78 -22.22
CA CYS A 263 4.47 4.30 -23.52
C CYS A 263 2.97 4.10 -23.80
N SER A 264 2.26 5.22 -23.86
CA SER A 264 0.83 5.35 -24.16
C SER A 264 0.58 6.00 -25.54
N PHE A 265 1.62 6.03 -26.40
CA PHE A 265 1.58 6.52 -27.78
C PHE A 265 1.03 7.94 -28.05
N GLU A 266 0.82 8.77 -27.03
CA GLU A 266 0.26 10.13 -27.13
C GLU A 266 1.10 11.12 -27.95
N GLU A 267 2.38 10.83 -28.18
CA GLU A 267 3.33 11.71 -28.87
C GLU A 267 3.79 11.08 -30.21
N GLU A 268 4.00 11.90 -31.24
CA GLU A 268 4.41 11.45 -32.59
C GLU A 268 5.71 10.63 -32.60
N ASN A 269 6.59 10.83 -31.61
CA ASN A 269 7.84 10.09 -31.50
C ASN A 269 7.67 8.65 -31.00
N ILE A 270 6.44 8.24 -30.65
CA ILE A 270 6.07 6.91 -30.13
C ILE A 270 7.06 6.37 -29.09
N CYS A 271 7.49 7.23 -28.15
CA CYS A 271 8.42 6.91 -27.06
C CYS A 271 9.81 6.41 -27.51
N GLY A 272 10.16 6.67 -28.78
CA GLY A 272 11.36 6.14 -29.44
C GLY A 272 11.27 4.67 -29.86
N MET A 273 10.07 4.09 -29.93
CA MET A 273 9.87 2.79 -30.58
C MET A 273 10.14 2.89 -32.09
N ILE A 274 10.56 1.79 -32.71
CA ILE A 274 10.87 1.72 -34.14
C ILE A 274 10.19 0.54 -34.82
N GLN A 275 10.05 0.61 -36.14
CA GLN A 275 9.64 -0.53 -36.96
C GLN A 275 10.84 -1.46 -37.20
N GLY A 276 10.65 -2.77 -37.03
CA GLY A 276 11.63 -3.80 -37.41
C GLY A 276 11.45 -4.27 -38.86
N PRO A 277 12.28 -5.24 -39.32
CA PRO A 277 12.32 -5.69 -40.72
C PRO A 277 11.17 -6.63 -41.10
N GLY A 278 9.92 -6.18 -40.95
CA GLY A 278 8.72 -6.86 -41.44
C GLY A 278 8.35 -6.46 -42.88
N ASN A 279 7.41 -7.18 -43.48
CA ASN A 279 6.83 -6.81 -44.78
C ASN A 279 5.57 -5.92 -44.66
N ARG A 280 5.17 -5.62 -43.43
CA ARG A 280 4.14 -4.66 -43.02
C ARG A 280 4.67 -3.79 -41.88
N LEU A 281 3.92 -2.74 -41.54
CA LEU A 281 4.24 -1.80 -40.46
C LEU A 281 3.11 -1.76 -39.43
N TRP A 282 3.43 -1.41 -38.20
CA TRP A 282 2.46 -0.94 -37.21
C TRP A 282 2.12 0.53 -37.48
N GLU A 283 0.85 0.89 -37.42
CA GLU A 283 0.38 2.26 -37.68
C GLU A 283 -0.12 2.90 -36.39
N GLN A 284 0.33 4.11 -36.05
CA GLN A 284 -0.27 4.91 -34.98
C GLN A 284 -1.68 5.35 -35.42
N LYS A 285 -2.69 5.11 -34.59
CA LYS A 285 -4.10 5.38 -34.87
C LYS A 285 -4.81 5.94 -33.64
N SER A 286 -5.81 6.78 -33.84
CA SER A 286 -6.77 7.20 -32.82
C SER A 286 -8.06 6.35 -32.84
N SER A 287 -8.36 5.70 -33.97
CA SER A 287 -9.50 4.78 -34.13
C SER A 287 -9.29 3.83 -35.33
N VAL A 288 -9.97 2.68 -35.31
CA VAL A 288 -9.95 1.67 -36.38
C VAL A 288 -11.36 1.15 -36.67
N SER A 289 -11.70 1.00 -37.95
CA SER A 289 -12.95 0.35 -38.39
C SER A 289 -12.97 -1.12 -37.94
N GLY A 290 -14.05 -1.55 -37.28
CA GLY A 290 -14.12 -2.85 -36.61
C GLY A 290 -13.59 -2.86 -35.17
N GLY A 291 -12.87 -1.82 -34.74
CA GLY A 291 -12.42 -1.59 -33.38
C GLY A 291 -10.90 -1.69 -33.17
N PRO A 292 -10.36 -1.00 -32.17
CA PRO A 292 -11.08 -0.17 -31.20
C PRO A 292 -11.46 1.22 -31.76
N GLN A 293 -12.52 1.83 -31.22
CA GLN A 293 -12.97 3.17 -31.63
C GLN A 293 -12.21 4.30 -30.93
N THR A 294 -11.55 3.99 -29.82
CA THR A 294 -10.69 4.89 -29.05
C THR A 294 -9.43 4.14 -28.64
N ASP A 295 -8.43 4.90 -28.21
CA ASP A 295 -7.36 4.41 -27.34
C ASP A 295 -7.89 3.82 -26.01
N PHE A 296 -7.01 3.15 -25.28
CA PHE A 296 -7.27 2.77 -23.89
C PHE A 296 -6.84 3.88 -22.93
N SER A 297 -5.76 4.61 -23.25
CA SER A 297 -5.13 5.63 -22.40
C SER A 297 -6.11 6.65 -21.80
N ASN A 298 -6.94 7.26 -22.66
CA ASN A 298 -7.91 8.33 -22.38
C ASN A 298 -9.37 7.89 -22.66
N MET A 299 -9.61 6.72 -23.25
CA MET A 299 -10.94 6.27 -23.68
C MET A 299 -11.70 7.30 -24.54
N GLY A 300 -11.00 8.04 -25.40
CA GLY A 300 -11.59 9.10 -26.24
C GLY A 300 -12.12 10.34 -25.48
N GLN A 301 -11.86 10.48 -24.18
CA GLN A 301 -12.33 11.62 -23.38
C GLN A 301 -11.61 12.93 -23.73
N CYS A 302 -10.38 12.85 -24.27
CA CYS A 302 -9.53 14.00 -24.57
C CYS A 302 -9.45 14.28 -26.08
N LYS A 303 -10.14 15.33 -26.55
CA LYS A 303 -10.11 15.71 -27.98
C LYS A 303 -8.69 16.09 -28.43
N GLY A 304 -8.20 15.45 -29.49
CA GLY A 304 -6.85 15.68 -30.03
C GLY A 304 -5.74 14.88 -29.32
N LYS A 305 -6.14 14.01 -28.40
CA LYS A 305 -5.30 13.00 -27.73
C LYS A 305 -5.95 11.63 -27.89
N GLY A 306 -5.26 10.59 -27.44
CA GLY A 306 -5.70 9.21 -27.55
C GLY A 306 -5.21 8.55 -28.83
N TYR A 307 -4.08 7.84 -28.70
CA TYR A 307 -3.46 7.10 -29.79
C TYR A 307 -3.01 5.71 -29.31
N PHE A 308 -2.99 4.76 -30.24
CA PHE A 308 -2.51 3.39 -30.03
C PHE A 308 -1.78 2.90 -31.28
N MET A 309 -0.97 1.85 -31.14
CA MET A 309 -0.31 1.21 -32.29
C MET A 309 -1.15 0.05 -32.81
N HIS A 310 -1.47 0.06 -34.10
CA HIS A 310 -2.32 -0.94 -34.75
C HIS A 310 -1.58 -1.70 -35.86
N PHE A 311 -1.59 -3.03 -35.80
CA PHE A 311 -1.20 -3.91 -36.90
C PHE A 311 -2.46 -4.50 -37.56
N ARG A 312 -2.74 -4.03 -38.79
CA ARG A 312 -3.90 -4.47 -39.57
C ARG A 312 -3.66 -5.83 -40.21
N THR A 313 -4.42 -6.84 -39.82
CA THR A 313 -4.43 -8.16 -40.48
C THR A 313 -5.53 -8.29 -41.53
N ALA A 314 -6.55 -7.42 -41.54
CA ALA A 314 -7.64 -7.44 -42.54
C ALA A 314 -7.13 -7.45 -44.00
N SER A 315 -6.15 -6.59 -44.30
CA SER A 315 -5.45 -6.51 -45.59
C SER A 315 -4.10 -7.22 -45.54
N GLY A 316 -3.72 -7.94 -46.59
CA GLY A 316 -2.42 -8.62 -46.68
C GLY A 316 -2.53 -10.07 -47.15
N LYS A 317 -1.43 -10.80 -47.03
CA LYS A 317 -1.32 -12.24 -47.32
C LYS A 317 -1.02 -13.01 -46.02
N PRO A 318 -1.41 -14.29 -45.89
CA PRO A 318 -0.97 -15.13 -44.78
C PRO A 318 0.55 -15.14 -44.64
N GLY A 319 1.05 -14.94 -43.42
CA GLY A 319 2.48 -14.78 -43.13
C GLY A 319 3.02 -13.35 -43.27
N ASP A 320 2.21 -12.38 -43.71
CA ASP A 320 2.54 -10.97 -43.58
C ASP A 320 2.72 -10.60 -42.09
N HIS A 321 3.74 -9.83 -41.77
CA HIS A 321 4.10 -9.51 -40.39
C HIS A 321 4.73 -8.12 -40.24
N ALA A 322 4.54 -7.52 -39.07
CA ALA A 322 5.10 -6.23 -38.69
C ALA A 322 5.73 -6.30 -37.29
N LEU A 323 6.90 -5.71 -37.12
CA LEU A 323 7.62 -5.66 -35.85
C LEU A 323 7.62 -4.22 -35.31
N LEU A 324 7.16 -4.02 -34.08
CA LEU A 324 7.34 -2.80 -33.32
C LEU A 324 8.36 -3.08 -32.21
N GLU A 325 9.54 -2.48 -32.28
CA GLU A 325 10.60 -2.64 -31.28
C GLU A 325 10.70 -1.41 -30.38
N SER A 326 10.86 -1.63 -29.07
CA SER A 326 11.23 -0.56 -28.13
C SER A 326 12.58 0.11 -28.47
N ARG A 327 12.83 1.29 -27.89
CA ARG A 327 14.21 1.84 -27.81
C ARG A 327 15.13 0.89 -27.02
N TRP A 328 16.43 1.15 -26.97
CA TRP A 328 17.30 0.33 -26.10
C TRP A 328 16.95 0.51 -24.62
N LEU A 329 16.67 -0.61 -23.97
CA LEU A 329 16.28 -0.73 -22.57
C LEU A 329 17.44 -1.28 -21.75
N TYR A 330 17.53 -0.85 -20.50
CA TYR A 330 18.58 -1.24 -19.54
C TYR A 330 17.93 -1.71 -18.22
N PRO A 331 17.15 -2.81 -18.24
CA PRO A 331 16.49 -3.32 -17.04
C PRO A 331 17.53 -3.79 -16.01
N LYS A 332 17.15 -3.77 -14.73
CA LYS A 332 17.95 -4.44 -13.68
C LYS A 332 17.86 -5.96 -13.84
N PRO A 333 18.93 -6.72 -13.55
CA PRO A 333 18.90 -8.18 -13.53
C PRO A 333 17.84 -8.71 -12.56
N GLY A 334 17.21 -9.83 -12.90
CA GLY A 334 16.11 -10.43 -12.14
C GLY A 334 14.85 -10.56 -12.99
N ALA A 335 13.69 -10.57 -12.33
CA ALA A 335 12.40 -10.52 -13.02
C ALA A 335 12.08 -9.08 -13.48
N GLN A 336 11.54 -8.95 -14.69
CA GLN A 336 10.87 -7.73 -15.13
C GLN A 336 9.41 -8.05 -15.47
N CYS A 337 8.53 -7.07 -15.31
CA CYS A 337 7.14 -7.17 -15.73
C CYS A 337 6.91 -6.26 -16.92
N LEU A 338 6.62 -6.87 -18.07
CA LEU A 338 6.05 -6.19 -19.22
C LEU A 338 4.52 -6.25 -19.09
N GLN A 339 3.90 -5.09 -18.95
CA GLN A 339 2.46 -4.92 -18.90
C GLN A 339 2.01 -4.11 -20.12
N PHE A 340 0.89 -4.45 -20.76
CA PHE A 340 0.28 -3.67 -21.83
C PHE A 340 -1.20 -4.04 -22.01
N PHE A 341 -1.96 -3.15 -22.65
CA PHE A 341 -3.31 -3.46 -23.11
C PHE A 341 -3.30 -3.88 -24.58
N LEU A 342 -4.06 -4.94 -24.88
CA LEU A 342 -4.22 -5.50 -26.22
C LEU A 342 -5.70 -5.53 -26.58
N HIS A 343 -6.08 -4.93 -27.71
CA HIS A 343 -7.40 -5.10 -28.30
C HIS A 343 -7.29 -5.91 -29.59
N ASN A 344 -7.99 -7.05 -29.63
CA ASN A 344 -7.98 -7.97 -30.77
C ASN A 344 -9.27 -7.89 -31.60
N THR A 345 -9.12 -7.66 -32.90
CA THR A 345 -10.16 -7.73 -33.95
C THR A 345 -9.72 -8.59 -35.14
N GLY A 346 -8.60 -9.30 -35.02
CA GLY A 346 -8.05 -10.20 -36.02
C GLY A 346 -8.75 -11.57 -36.11
N ALA A 347 -8.23 -12.44 -36.97
CA ALA A 347 -8.63 -13.84 -37.03
C ALA A 347 -8.12 -14.63 -35.82
N ALA A 348 -8.76 -15.77 -35.52
CA ALA A 348 -8.36 -16.64 -34.41
C ALA A 348 -6.94 -17.24 -34.57
N ASP A 349 -6.43 -17.34 -35.79
CA ASP A 349 -5.07 -17.79 -36.13
C ASP A 349 -4.11 -16.65 -36.52
N ASP A 350 -4.51 -15.38 -36.37
CA ASP A 350 -3.54 -14.29 -36.25
C ASP A 350 -2.76 -14.43 -34.93
N VAL A 351 -1.48 -14.05 -34.94
CA VAL A 351 -0.58 -14.22 -33.79
C VAL A 351 0.16 -12.93 -33.47
N LEU A 352 0.15 -12.52 -32.21
CA LEU A 352 1.06 -11.52 -31.65
C LEU A 352 2.18 -12.26 -30.87
N ASN A 353 3.39 -12.25 -31.41
CA ASN A 353 4.58 -12.75 -30.74
C ASN A 353 5.27 -11.61 -29.97
N ILE A 354 5.65 -11.89 -28.73
CA ILE A 354 6.43 -11.01 -27.87
C ILE A 354 7.84 -11.61 -27.76
N TRP A 355 8.82 -10.89 -28.28
CA TRP A 355 10.22 -11.28 -28.25
C TRP A 355 11.05 -10.30 -27.41
N VAL A 356 12.21 -10.76 -26.96
CA VAL A 356 13.29 -9.90 -26.47
C VAL A 356 14.49 -10.04 -27.40
N ARG A 357 15.05 -8.91 -27.83
CA ARG A 357 16.30 -8.81 -28.58
C ARG A 357 17.42 -8.35 -27.63
N GLU A 358 18.24 -9.28 -27.13
CA GLU A 358 19.32 -8.98 -26.18
C GLU A 358 20.66 -8.75 -26.91
N TYR A 359 21.40 -7.70 -26.54
CA TYR A 359 22.64 -7.29 -27.20
C TYR A 359 23.85 -7.58 -26.31
N ASP A 360 24.88 -8.22 -26.87
CA ASP A 360 26.17 -8.43 -26.20
C ASP A 360 27.35 -8.46 -27.18
N LYS A 361 28.57 -8.67 -26.66
CA LYS A 361 29.81 -8.70 -27.47
C LYS A 361 29.82 -9.80 -28.54
N ALA A 362 29.12 -10.92 -28.32
CA ALA A 362 29.03 -12.01 -29.29
C ALA A 362 27.88 -11.81 -30.29
N ASN A 363 26.85 -11.06 -29.89
CA ASN A 363 25.65 -10.78 -30.67
C ASN A 363 25.44 -9.24 -30.79
N PRO A 364 26.32 -8.50 -31.49
CA PRO A 364 26.24 -7.05 -31.59
C PRO A 364 24.97 -6.57 -32.31
N SER A 365 24.44 -7.37 -33.24
CA SER A 365 23.15 -7.14 -33.91
C SER A 365 21.93 -7.56 -33.07
N GLY A 366 22.16 -8.10 -31.87
CA GLY A 366 21.15 -8.59 -30.93
C GLY A 366 20.65 -10.01 -31.25
N LYS A 367 20.60 -10.85 -30.22
CA LYS A 367 20.00 -12.19 -30.28
C LYS A 367 18.52 -12.11 -29.91
N LEU A 368 17.64 -12.55 -30.82
CA LEU A 368 16.21 -12.59 -30.59
C LEU A 368 15.80 -13.88 -29.85
N ARG A 369 14.89 -13.77 -28.90
CA ARG A 369 14.32 -14.88 -28.12
C ARG A 369 12.83 -14.65 -27.92
N ILE A 370 12.00 -15.61 -28.29
CA ILE A 370 10.55 -15.53 -28.04
C ILE A 370 10.29 -15.67 -26.53
N VAL A 371 9.33 -14.91 -26.02
CA VAL A 371 8.89 -14.97 -24.62
C VAL A 371 7.44 -15.45 -24.54
N LYS A 372 6.58 -14.97 -25.44
CA LYS A 372 5.16 -15.33 -25.47
C LYS A 372 4.63 -15.26 -26.90
N SER A 373 3.72 -16.15 -27.25
CA SER A 373 2.80 -15.98 -28.38
C SER A 373 1.39 -15.81 -27.82
N ILE A 374 0.62 -14.92 -28.42
CA ILE A 374 -0.78 -14.62 -28.10
C ILE A 374 -1.57 -14.79 -29.40
N SER A 375 -2.60 -15.62 -29.40
CA SER A 375 -3.45 -15.91 -30.57
C SER A 375 -4.88 -16.15 -30.10
N GLY A 376 -5.87 -15.69 -30.86
CA GLY A 376 -7.27 -15.63 -30.40
C GLY A 376 -7.42 -14.71 -29.18
N GLY A 377 -8.23 -15.14 -28.20
CA GLY A 377 -8.53 -14.38 -26.98
C GLY A 377 -9.95 -13.79 -26.98
N VAL A 378 -10.17 -12.76 -26.16
CA VAL A 378 -11.42 -12.01 -26.17
C VAL A 378 -11.37 -10.99 -27.30
N MET A 379 -12.41 -10.98 -28.13
CA MET A 379 -12.53 -10.11 -29.30
C MET A 379 -13.27 -8.83 -28.94
N GLY A 380 -12.84 -7.69 -29.47
CA GLY A 380 -13.57 -6.41 -29.33
C GLY A 380 -13.54 -5.77 -27.94
N SER A 381 -12.54 -6.08 -27.11
CA SER A 381 -12.33 -5.52 -25.77
C SER A 381 -10.84 -5.30 -25.52
N TRP A 382 -10.48 -4.34 -24.67
CA TRP A 382 -9.10 -4.09 -24.27
C TRP A 382 -8.73 -5.03 -23.11
N GLU A 383 -7.84 -6.00 -23.36
CA GLU A 383 -7.38 -6.93 -22.34
C GLU A 383 -6.00 -6.55 -21.79
N LEU A 384 -5.86 -6.57 -20.47
CA LEU A 384 -4.57 -6.42 -19.80
C LEU A 384 -3.73 -7.69 -19.93
N HIS A 385 -2.49 -7.56 -20.40
CA HIS A 385 -1.50 -8.63 -20.45
C HIS A 385 -0.30 -8.35 -19.55
N ASN A 386 0.01 -9.31 -18.67
CA ASN A 386 1.21 -9.33 -17.85
C ASN A 386 2.17 -10.42 -18.34
N ILE A 387 3.41 -10.06 -18.67
CA ILE A 387 4.44 -10.99 -19.16
C ILE A 387 5.72 -10.81 -18.35
N ASN A 388 6.08 -11.86 -17.59
CA ASN A 388 7.37 -11.91 -16.91
C ASN A 388 8.50 -12.05 -17.93
N LEU A 389 9.46 -11.12 -17.89
CA LEU A 389 10.73 -11.23 -18.59
C LEU A 389 11.84 -11.57 -17.59
N ASN A 390 12.97 -12.05 -18.12
CA ASN A 390 14.23 -12.18 -17.40
C ASN A 390 15.35 -11.77 -18.37
N VAL A 391 15.67 -10.48 -18.35
CA VAL A 391 16.63 -9.81 -19.22
C VAL A 391 17.81 -9.37 -18.37
N THR A 392 19.03 -9.71 -18.80
CA THR A 392 20.25 -9.46 -18.01
C THR A 392 21.17 -8.41 -18.62
N LYS A 393 20.85 -7.90 -19.82
CA LYS A 393 21.70 -7.03 -20.64
C LYS A 393 20.88 -5.92 -21.29
N LYS A 394 21.55 -5.02 -22.03
CA LYS A 394 20.88 -4.09 -22.93
C LYS A 394 19.98 -4.88 -23.89
N ALA A 395 18.72 -4.49 -24.02
CA ALA A 395 17.76 -5.23 -24.84
C ALA A 395 16.74 -4.32 -25.53
N ARG A 396 15.87 -4.94 -26.34
CA ARG A 396 14.57 -4.41 -26.76
C ARG A 396 13.50 -5.45 -26.49
N VAL A 397 12.32 -5.01 -26.04
CA VAL A 397 11.06 -5.72 -26.26
C VAL A 397 10.63 -5.50 -27.71
N VAL A 398 10.11 -6.55 -28.35
CA VAL A 398 9.69 -6.57 -29.76
C VAL A 398 8.30 -7.21 -29.86
N PHE A 399 7.36 -6.46 -30.39
CA PHE A 399 5.98 -6.88 -30.66
C PHE A 399 5.85 -7.21 -32.15
N GLU A 400 5.73 -8.49 -32.48
CA GLU A 400 5.59 -8.97 -33.85
C GLU A 400 4.15 -9.44 -34.07
N GLY A 401 3.37 -8.68 -34.83
CA GLY A 401 2.08 -9.13 -35.33
C GLY A 401 2.27 -9.95 -36.60
N VAL A 402 1.61 -11.11 -36.71
CA VAL A 402 1.66 -12.02 -37.85
C VAL A 402 0.23 -12.36 -38.29
N ARG A 403 -0.06 -12.18 -39.58
CA ARG A 403 -1.34 -12.54 -40.19
C ARG A 403 -1.45 -14.06 -40.41
N GLY A 404 -2.54 -14.64 -39.93
CA GLY A 404 -2.93 -16.04 -40.11
C GLY A 404 -3.39 -16.37 -41.54
N LYS A 405 -3.89 -17.60 -41.71
CA LYS A 405 -4.45 -18.11 -42.96
C LYS A 405 -5.93 -17.75 -43.12
N SER A 406 -6.68 -17.66 -42.03
CA SER A 406 -8.11 -17.35 -42.09
C SER A 406 -8.35 -15.90 -42.57
N PRO A 407 -9.53 -15.60 -43.13
CA PRO A 407 -9.96 -14.21 -43.30
C PRO A 407 -9.98 -13.48 -41.96
N SER A 408 -9.41 -12.27 -41.94
CA SER A 408 -9.46 -11.34 -40.82
C SER A 408 -10.21 -10.09 -41.25
N GLU A 409 -10.91 -9.43 -40.32
CA GLU A 409 -11.65 -8.18 -40.54
C GLU A 409 -11.01 -6.98 -39.82
N GLY A 410 -10.00 -7.20 -38.96
CA GLY A 410 -9.38 -6.17 -38.13
C GLY A 410 -7.87 -6.33 -37.95
N GLY A 411 -7.42 -6.50 -36.71
CA GLY A 411 -6.01 -6.67 -36.37
C GLY A 411 -5.72 -6.65 -34.87
N PHE A 412 -4.45 -6.37 -34.51
CA PHE A 412 -4.02 -6.17 -33.13
C PHE A 412 -3.78 -4.69 -32.84
N SER A 413 -4.25 -4.21 -31.70
CA SER A 413 -4.00 -2.84 -31.22
C SER A 413 -3.35 -2.88 -29.85
N LEU A 414 -2.24 -2.15 -29.68
CA LEU A 414 -1.43 -2.08 -28.46
C LEU A 414 -1.47 -0.68 -27.88
N ASP A 415 -1.68 -0.59 -26.57
CA ASP A 415 -1.67 0.66 -25.81
C ASP A 415 -1.14 0.45 -24.37
N ASP A 416 -0.82 1.53 -23.67
CA ASP A 416 -0.41 1.57 -22.26
C ASP A 416 0.71 0.57 -21.89
N ILE A 417 1.75 0.50 -22.73
CA ILE A 417 2.90 -0.40 -22.56
C ILE A 417 3.79 0.10 -21.42
N ASN A 418 3.92 -0.68 -20.36
CA ASN A 418 4.74 -0.39 -19.19
C ASN A 418 5.75 -1.52 -18.95
N LEU A 419 6.98 -1.15 -18.57
CA LEU A 419 8.03 -2.09 -18.20
C LEU A 419 8.73 -1.66 -16.90
N SER A 420 8.72 -2.56 -15.92
CA SER A 420 9.41 -2.41 -14.64
C SER A 420 10.29 -3.63 -14.34
N SER A 421 11.38 -3.43 -13.60
CA SER A 421 12.26 -4.48 -13.07
C SER A 421 11.68 -5.04 -11.76
N THR A 422 10.45 -5.54 -11.84
CA THR A 422 9.68 -6.15 -10.74
C THR A 422 9.02 -7.43 -11.24
N LYS A 423 8.56 -8.31 -10.34
CA LYS A 423 7.68 -9.43 -10.74
C LYS A 423 6.35 -8.90 -11.29
N CYS A 424 5.73 -9.60 -12.24
CA CYS A 424 4.33 -9.34 -12.58
C CYS A 424 3.37 -9.91 -11.53
N PRO A 425 2.16 -9.30 -11.37
CA PRO A 425 1.01 -10.01 -10.83
C PRO A 425 0.74 -11.29 -11.63
N GLN A 426 0.61 -12.41 -10.93
CA GLN A 426 0.50 -13.76 -11.50
C GLN A 426 -0.79 -13.99 -12.29
N HIS A 427 -1.91 -13.41 -11.82
CA HIS A 427 -3.23 -13.59 -12.42
C HIS A 427 -3.99 -12.26 -12.49
N ILE A 428 -4.91 -12.20 -13.46
CA ILE A 428 -5.78 -11.04 -13.70
C ILE A 428 -7.21 -11.56 -13.70
N TRP A 429 -8.10 -10.85 -13.00
CA TRP A 429 -9.55 -11.01 -13.13
C TRP A 429 -10.16 -9.71 -13.63
N HIS A 430 -10.61 -9.76 -14.88
CA HIS A 430 -11.27 -8.67 -15.58
C HIS A 430 -12.79 -8.75 -15.33
N ILE A 431 -13.34 -7.77 -14.62
CA ILE A 431 -14.79 -7.57 -14.45
C ILE A 431 -15.25 -6.51 -15.45
N ARG A 432 -16.08 -6.92 -16.42
CA ARG A 432 -16.69 -6.04 -17.44
C ARG A 432 -18.07 -5.57 -17.01
N ASN A 433 -18.52 -4.43 -17.55
CA ASN A 433 -19.81 -3.81 -17.21
C ASN A 433 -19.95 -3.58 -15.70
N ILE A 434 -18.88 -3.12 -15.05
CA ILE A 434 -18.87 -2.99 -13.59
C ILE A 434 -19.84 -1.89 -13.11
N THR A 435 -20.12 -0.84 -13.89
CA THR A 435 -21.14 0.16 -13.51
C THR A 435 -22.53 -0.47 -13.54
N GLY A 436 -22.85 -1.30 -14.55
CA GLY A 436 -24.09 -2.06 -14.60
C GLY A 436 -24.20 -3.09 -13.46
N LEU A 437 -23.11 -3.77 -13.11
CA LEU A 437 -23.08 -4.69 -11.97
C LEU A 437 -23.26 -3.95 -10.63
N LEU A 438 -22.64 -2.78 -10.44
CA LEU A 438 -22.83 -1.91 -9.28
C LEU A 438 -24.26 -1.36 -9.20
N ALA A 439 -24.93 -1.12 -10.33
CA ALA A 439 -26.33 -0.68 -10.33
C ALA A 439 -27.33 -1.80 -9.99
N THR A 440 -26.99 -3.07 -10.24
CA THR A 440 -27.94 -4.20 -10.19
C THR A 440 -27.67 -5.24 -9.10
N THR A 441 -26.45 -5.30 -8.55
CA THR A 441 -26.06 -6.26 -7.52
C THR A 441 -26.42 -5.73 -6.13
N PRO A 442 -27.33 -6.35 -5.35
CA PRO A 442 -27.66 -5.86 -4.01
C PRO A 442 -26.49 -6.03 -3.02
N ALA A 443 -26.44 -5.21 -1.99
CA ALA A 443 -25.52 -5.40 -0.87
C ALA A 443 -25.70 -6.81 -0.24
N GLY A 444 -24.61 -7.39 0.24
CA GLY A 444 -24.58 -8.79 0.69
C GLY A 444 -24.52 -9.83 -0.44
N ARG A 445 -24.62 -9.44 -1.72
CA ARG A 445 -24.38 -10.36 -2.84
C ARG A 445 -22.90 -10.37 -3.21
N LYS A 446 -22.30 -11.55 -3.16
CA LYS A 446 -20.90 -11.81 -3.49
C LYS A 446 -20.74 -12.32 -4.93
N LEU A 447 -19.77 -11.79 -5.66
CA LEU A 447 -19.22 -12.35 -6.90
C LEU A 447 -17.93 -13.11 -6.58
N TYR A 448 -17.62 -14.16 -7.34
CA TYR A 448 -16.37 -14.90 -7.19
C TYR A 448 -15.55 -14.83 -8.48
N SER A 449 -14.24 -14.70 -8.34
CA SER A 449 -13.29 -14.80 -9.44
C SER A 449 -13.30 -16.21 -10.09
N PRO A 450 -12.69 -16.38 -11.27
CA PRO A 450 -12.19 -17.68 -11.68
C PRO A 450 -11.30 -18.31 -10.61
N ARG A 451 -11.12 -19.64 -10.66
CA ARG A 451 -10.14 -20.32 -9.81
C ARG A 451 -8.76 -20.23 -10.45
N PHE A 452 -7.76 -19.86 -9.66
CA PHE A 452 -6.38 -19.71 -10.08
C PHE A 452 -5.49 -20.78 -9.43
N LEU A 453 -4.23 -20.87 -9.87
CA LEU A 453 -3.24 -21.82 -9.38
C LEU A 453 -1.93 -21.07 -9.13
N SER A 454 -1.46 -21.07 -7.88
CA SER A 454 -0.19 -20.45 -7.49
C SER A 454 1.03 -21.21 -8.04
N PRO A 455 2.23 -20.58 -8.07
CA PRO A 455 3.48 -21.26 -8.41
C PRO A 455 3.79 -22.45 -7.50
N ALA A 456 3.40 -22.40 -6.22
CA ALA A 456 3.52 -23.50 -5.27
C ALA A 456 2.47 -24.62 -5.47
N GLY A 457 1.51 -24.43 -6.39
CA GLY A 457 0.52 -25.43 -6.77
C GLY A 457 -0.80 -25.39 -6.01
N TYR A 458 -0.96 -24.54 -4.99
CA TYR A 458 -2.24 -24.30 -4.31
C TYR A 458 -3.24 -23.61 -5.25
N SER A 459 -4.49 -24.06 -5.27
CA SER A 459 -5.57 -23.39 -6.00
C SER A 459 -6.35 -22.44 -5.09
N PHE A 460 -6.75 -21.28 -5.62
CA PHE A 460 -7.42 -20.24 -4.84
C PHE A 460 -8.47 -19.48 -5.66
N GLN A 461 -9.32 -18.73 -4.97
CA GLN A 461 -10.38 -17.90 -5.52
C GLN A 461 -10.58 -16.67 -4.64
N VAL A 462 -10.96 -15.54 -5.23
CA VAL A 462 -11.30 -14.31 -4.49
C VAL A 462 -12.80 -14.04 -4.59
N GLY A 463 -13.42 -13.79 -3.45
CA GLY A 463 -14.80 -13.32 -3.34
C GLY A 463 -14.85 -11.81 -3.19
N VAL A 464 -15.74 -11.14 -3.91
CA VAL A 464 -15.92 -9.67 -3.86
C VAL A 464 -17.39 -9.33 -3.68
N TYR A 465 -17.71 -8.52 -2.68
CA TYR A 465 -19.00 -7.89 -2.55
C TYR A 465 -18.91 -6.50 -3.19
N LEU A 466 -19.41 -6.34 -4.42
CA LEU A 466 -19.31 -5.06 -5.15
C LEU A 466 -19.96 -3.90 -4.38
N ASN A 467 -21.17 -4.13 -3.85
CA ASN A 467 -21.92 -3.17 -3.04
C ASN A 467 -21.81 -3.41 -1.53
N GLY A 468 -20.75 -4.09 -1.11
CA GLY A 468 -20.45 -4.32 0.30
C GLY A 468 -21.26 -5.45 0.92
N ARG A 469 -20.96 -5.76 2.17
CA ARG A 469 -21.75 -6.69 2.97
C ARG A 469 -23.06 -6.01 3.40
N SER A 470 -24.08 -6.78 3.78
CA SER A 470 -25.37 -6.23 4.20
C SER A 470 -25.28 -5.29 5.41
N ASP A 471 -24.29 -5.50 6.26
CA ASP A 471 -23.95 -4.72 7.47
C ASP A 471 -22.99 -3.55 7.20
N ARG A 472 -22.35 -3.51 6.01
CA ARG A 472 -21.40 -2.47 5.59
C ARG A 472 -21.68 -2.00 4.14
N PRO A 473 -22.86 -1.42 3.85
CA PRO A 473 -23.14 -0.81 2.55
C PRO A 473 -22.24 0.42 2.29
N GLY A 474 -21.97 0.72 1.02
CA GLY A 474 -21.14 1.87 0.61
C GLY A 474 -19.63 1.58 0.49
N TYR A 475 -19.20 0.39 0.89
CA TYR A 475 -17.87 -0.16 0.64
C TYR A 475 -17.95 -1.27 -0.41
N MET A 476 -16.83 -1.57 -1.05
CA MET A 476 -16.57 -2.89 -1.63
C MET A 476 -15.81 -3.73 -0.60
N ALA A 477 -16.09 -5.03 -0.53
CA ALA A 477 -15.40 -5.98 0.35
C ALA A 477 -14.73 -7.10 -0.45
N THR A 478 -13.60 -7.64 0.02
CA THR A 478 -12.80 -8.65 -0.69
C THR A 478 -12.27 -9.73 0.25
N TYR A 479 -12.45 -11.01 -0.11
CA TYR A 479 -12.02 -12.17 0.69
C TYR A 479 -11.25 -13.20 -0.15
N PHE A 480 -10.10 -13.62 0.34
CA PHE A 480 -9.26 -14.66 -0.26
C PHE A 480 -9.62 -16.04 0.29
N HIS A 481 -9.89 -17.01 -0.59
CA HIS A 481 -10.18 -18.39 -0.25
C HIS A 481 -9.22 -19.36 -0.94
N LEU A 482 -8.73 -20.36 -0.21
CA LEU A 482 -8.16 -21.56 -0.85
C LEU A 482 -9.30 -22.42 -1.43
N THR A 483 -9.03 -23.11 -2.54
CA THR A 483 -9.99 -24.04 -3.16
C THR A 483 -9.31 -25.35 -3.53
N SER A 484 -10.09 -26.44 -3.61
CA SER A 484 -9.56 -27.75 -3.96
C SER A 484 -9.04 -27.77 -5.39
N GLY A 485 -7.73 -27.93 -5.55
CA GLY A 485 -7.01 -27.98 -6.82
C GLY A 485 -6.70 -29.40 -7.30
N PRO A 486 -5.98 -29.52 -8.43
CA PRO A 486 -5.48 -30.80 -8.94
C PRO A 486 -4.31 -31.34 -8.10
N ASN A 487 -3.51 -30.45 -7.50
CA ASN A 487 -2.26 -30.79 -6.81
C ASN A 487 -2.44 -31.13 -5.33
N ASP A 488 -3.64 -30.93 -4.76
CA ASP A 488 -3.95 -31.02 -3.32
C ASP A 488 -3.30 -32.17 -2.55
N HIS A 489 -3.14 -33.32 -3.21
CA HIS A 489 -2.61 -34.57 -2.67
C HIS A 489 -1.09 -34.57 -2.43
N ASN A 490 -0.35 -33.70 -3.14
CA ASN A 490 1.10 -33.53 -3.00
C ASN A 490 1.49 -32.27 -2.23
N LEU A 491 0.51 -31.44 -1.85
CA LEU A 491 0.75 -30.18 -1.13
C LEU A 491 0.78 -30.38 0.37
N LYS A 492 1.55 -29.54 1.06
CA LYS A 492 1.56 -29.50 2.52
C LYS A 492 0.30 -28.81 3.04
N TRP A 493 -0.34 -29.41 4.03
CA TRP A 493 -1.52 -28.87 4.71
C TRP A 493 -1.34 -28.94 6.24
N PRO A 494 -1.74 -27.92 7.00
CA PRO A 494 -2.30 -26.62 6.57
C PRO A 494 -1.33 -25.82 5.68
N CYS A 495 -1.89 -24.98 4.79
CA CYS A 495 -1.16 -24.23 3.79
C CYS A 495 -0.17 -23.26 4.45
N PRO A 496 1.16 -23.46 4.33
CA PRO A 496 2.12 -22.71 5.12
C PRO A 496 2.60 -21.45 4.40
N TRP A 497 2.40 -20.30 5.04
CA TRP A 497 3.07 -19.03 4.75
C TRP A 497 3.02 -18.58 3.29
N GLN A 498 1.90 -18.83 2.61
CA GLN A 498 1.61 -18.26 1.30
C GLN A 498 0.94 -16.89 1.50
N GLN A 499 1.49 -15.83 0.93
CA GLN A 499 0.90 -14.49 0.96
C GLN A 499 0.10 -14.24 -0.32
N GLY A 500 -1.22 -14.16 -0.16
CA GLY A 500 -2.18 -13.77 -1.19
C GLY A 500 -2.27 -12.26 -1.29
N THR A 501 -1.84 -11.68 -2.41
CA THR A 501 -2.03 -10.26 -2.75
C THR A 501 -3.30 -10.09 -3.57
N MET A 502 -4.20 -9.22 -3.12
CA MET A 502 -5.39 -8.77 -3.84
C MET A 502 -5.25 -7.27 -4.11
N ALA A 503 -5.17 -6.89 -5.38
CA ALA A 503 -5.10 -5.49 -5.77
C ALA A 503 -6.19 -5.13 -6.79
N LEU A 504 -6.85 -3.99 -6.60
CA LEU A 504 -7.69 -3.36 -7.61
C LEU A 504 -6.85 -2.29 -8.32
N MET A 505 -6.76 -2.40 -9.65
CA MET A 505 -5.88 -1.55 -10.45
C MET A 505 -6.48 -0.16 -10.69
N ASP A 506 -5.73 0.89 -10.37
CA ASP A 506 -5.94 2.25 -10.88
C ASP A 506 -5.33 2.29 -12.28
N GLN A 507 -6.17 2.34 -13.31
CA GLN A 507 -5.81 2.09 -14.72
C GLN A 507 -5.17 3.34 -15.38
N GLN A 508 -4.18 3.94 -14.70
CA GLN A 508 -3.37 5.03 -15.24
C GLN A 508 -2.42 4.51 -16.32
N PRO A 509 -2.25 5.27 -17.43
CA PRO A 509 -1.28 4.98 -18.49
C PRO A 509 0.14 4.70 -18.02
N ASP A 510 0.61 5.51 -17.07
CA ASP A 510 1.95 5.39 -16.50
C ASP A 510 1.90 4.63 -15.17
N VAL A 511 2.57 3.47 -15.12
CA VAL A 511 2.65 2.63 -13.91
C VAL A 511 3.17 3.37 -12.67
N ARG A 512 3.94 4.46 -12.86
CA ARG A 512 4.45 5.30 -11.76
C ARG A 512 3.34 6.12 -11.09
N GLN A 513 2.23 6.38 -11.79
CA GLN A 513 1.10 7.18 -11.32
C GLN A 513 -0.05 6.32 -10.73
N GLN A 514 0.06 5.00 -10.84
CA GLN A 514 -0.97 4.07 -10.35
C GLN A 514 -1.01 4.02 -8.82
N MET A 515 -2.20 4.29 -8.27
CA MET A 515 -2.53 4.16 -6.83
C MET A 515 -3.42 2.94 -6.60
N ASN A 516 -2.96 1.76 -7.05
CA ASN A 516 -3.70 0.49 -6.92
C ASN A 516 -4.07 0.22 -5.45
N MET A 517 -5.34 -0.08 -5.17
CA MET A 517 -5.77 -0.41 -3.81
C MET A 517 -5.38 -1.86 -3.50
N HIS A 518 -4.55 -2.07 -2.47
CA HIS A 518 -4.01 -3.38 -2.10
C HIS A 518 -4.51 -3.87 -0.74
N ARG A 519 -4.79 -5.17 -0.65
CA ARG A 519 -4.82 -5.94 0.60
C ARG A 519 -4.05 -7.25 0.43
N MET A 520 -3.39 -7.69 1.50
CA MET A 520 -2.55 -8.88 1.50
C MET A 520 -2.94 -9.74 2.70
N VAL A 521 -3.01 -11.06 2.50
CA VAL A 521 -3.41 -12.04 3.51
C VAL A 521 -2.38 -13.17 3.50
N THR A 522 -1.89 -13.61 4.65
CA THR A 522 -0.94 -14.72 4.75
C THR A 522 -1.57 -15.96 5.38
N THR A 523 -1.31 -17.13 4.81
CA THR A 523 -1.81 -18.41 5.33
C THR A 523 -0.96 -18.89 6.51
N ASP A 524 -1.26 -18.44 7.72
CA ASP A 524 -0.64 -18.99 8.94
C ASP A 524 -1.10 -20.45 9.17
N PRO A 525 -0.21 -21.46 9.05
CA PRO A 525 -0.61 -22.86 9.19
C PRO A 525 -1.02 -23.24 10.62
N ALA A 526 -0.75 -22.39 11.62
CA ALA A 526 -1.20 -22.58 13.01
C ALA A 526 -2.57 -21.97 13.30
N LYS A 527 -3.14 -21.13 12.41
CA LYS A 527 -4.46 -20.52 12.60
C LYS A 527 -5.55 -21.60 12.66
N MET A 528 -6.30 -21.63 13.76
CA MET A 528 -7.43 -22.54 13.99
C MET A 528 -8.80 -21.83 13.85
N SER A 529 -9.87 -22.63 13.84
CA SER A 529 -11.24 -22.20 14.10
C SER A 529 -11.39 -21.57 15.49
N SER A 530 -12.49 -20.83 15.72
CA SER A 530 -12.77 -20.17 17.00
C SER A 530 -12.96 -21.13 18.18
N ASP A 531 -13.23 -22.40 17.91
CA ASP A 531 -13.32 -23.48 18.91
C ASP A 531 -12.04 -24.33 19.01
N GLY A 532 -11.00 -24.03 18.22
CA GLY A 532 -9.72 -24.75 18.22
C GLY A 532 -9.76 -26.15 17.61
N THR A 533 -10.83 -26.55 16.93
CA THR A 533 -11.02 -27.93 16.44
C THR A 533 -10.53 -28.19 15.02
N GLU A 534 -10.51 -27.16 14.14
CA GLU A 534 -10.13 -27.29 12.73
C GLU A 534 -9.06 -26.25 12.37
N TYR A 535 -8.07 -26.63 11.56
CA TYR A 535 -7.09 -25.68 11.03
C TYR A 535 -7.71 -24.85 9.89
N TYR A 536 -7.65 -23.53 10.02
CA TYR A 536 -8.31 -22.59 9.12
C TYR A 536 -7.85 -22.72 7.66
N TRP A 537 -6.56 -22.99 7.46
CA TRP A 537 -5.95 -23.17 6.14
C TRP A 537 -5.64 -24.64 5.81
N ASP A 538 -6.35 -25.62 6.40
CA ASP A 538 -6.29 -27.02 5.94
C ASP A 538 -6.91 -27.19 4.54
N ASN A 539 -6.76 -28.37 3.98
CA ASN A 539 -7.26 -28.75 2.67
C ASN A 539 -8.77 -28.44 2.56
N PRO A 540 -9.20 -27.63 1.55
CA PRO A 540 -10.61 -27.26 1.36
C PRO A 540 -11.59 -28.44 1.30
N ARG A 541 -11.15 -29.66 0.97
CA ARG A 541 -11.99 -30.87 0.98
C ARG A 541 -12.37 -31.35 2.39
N LYS A 542 -11.66 -30.89 3.43
CA LYS A 542 -11.93 -31.18 4.85
C LYS A 542 -12.77 -30.07 5.51
N VAL A 543 -12.30 -28.82 5.39
CA VAL A 543 -12.79 -27.63 6.14
C VAL A 543 -13.62 -26.66 5.29
N GLY A 544 -13.93 -27.02 4.05
CA GLY A 544 -14.60 -26.15 3.09
C GLY A 544 -15.98 -26.64 2.64
N SER A 545 -16.76 -25.73 2.04
CA SER A 545 -18.06 -26.02 1.43
C SER A 545 -17.89 -26.55 0.02
N LYS A 546 -18.69 -27.57 -0.36
CA LYS A 546 -18.81 -28.01 -1.76
C LYS A 546 -19.54 -26.93 -2.57
N VAL A 547 -18.91 -26.49 -3.66
CA VAL A 547 -19.47 -25.54 -4.63
C VAL A 547 -19.72 -26.31 -5.93
N THR A 548 -20.97 -26.32 -6.39
CA THR A 548 -21.38 -26.92 -7.67
C THR A 548 -21.60 -25.81 -8.70
N ALA A 549 -20.97 -25.92 -9.87
CA ALA A 549 -21.16 -25.01 -10.99
C ALA A 549 -22.40 -25.40 -11.83
N SER A 550 -22.82 -24.52 -12.75
CA SER A 550 -24.01 -24.71 -13.59
C SER A 550 -23.92 -25.88 -14.56
N ASP A 551 -22.71 -26.34 -14.88
CA ASP A 551 -22.42 -27.53 -15.71
C ASP A 551 -22.41 -28.85 -14.90
N GLY A 552 -22.68 -28.79 -13.59
CA GLY A 552 -22.63 -29.94 -12.69
C GLY A 552 -21.22 -30.29 -12.19
N SER A 553 -20.16 -29.64 -12.69
CA SER A 553 -18.83 -29.77 -12.10
C SER A 553 -18.81 -29.19 -10.68
N TYR A 554 -17.88 -29.64 -9.84
CA TYR A 554 -17.79 -29.16 -8.46
C TYR A 554 -16.35 -29.08 -7.95
N TYR A 555 -16.18 -28.28 -6.91
CA TYR A 555 -14.95 -28.12 -6.13
C TYR A 555 -15.31 -27.82 -4.67
N TYR A 556 -14.32 -27.70 -3.81
CA TYR A 556 -14.50 -27.24 -2.44
C TYR A 556 -13.83 -25.87 -2.26
N ARG A 557 -14.49 -24.96 -1.57
CA ARG A 557 -13.95 -23.65 -1.17
C ARG A 557 -13.73 -23.66 0.34
N GLY A 558 -12.52 -23.36 0.80
CA GLY A 558 -12.21 -23.19 2.22
C GLY A 558 -12.74 -21.85 2.77
N PRO A 559 -12.57 -21.60 4.08
CA PRO A 559 -12.95 -20.32 4.68
C PRO A 559 -12.17 -19.15 4.05
N GLY A 560 -12.74 -17.94 4.12
CA GLY A 560 -12.22 -16.75 3.46
C GLY A 560 -11.64 -15.73 4.43
N THR A 561 -10.39 -15.30 4.27
CA THR A 561 -9.84 -14.17 5.05
C THR A 561 -9.67 -12.94 4.14
N GLY A 562 -10.04 -11.77 4.64
CA GLY A 562 -10.04 -10.53 3.86
C GLY A 562 -10.61 -9.36 4.65
N THR A 563 -11.21 -8.38 3.97
CA THR A 563 -11.71 -7.14 4.60
C THR A 563 -13.11 -6.77 4.10
N SER A 564 -13.94 -6.22 5.00
CA SER A 564 -15.21 -5.58 4.62
C SER A 564 -15.07 -4.15 4.10
N THR A 565 -13.92 -3.51 4.32
CA THR A 565 -13.64 -2.09 4.05
C THR A 565 -12.54 -1.91 2.98
N PHE A 566 -12.53 -2.78 1.94
CA PHE A 566 -11.49 -2.79 0.91
C PHE A 566 -11.35 -1.46 0.16
N ILE A 567 -12.45 -0.83 -0.24
CA ILE A 567 -12.46 0.53 -0.81
C ILE A 567 -13.87 1.13 -0.68
N THR A 568 -13.98 2.43 -0.37
CA THR A 568 -15.28 3.13 -0.42
C THR A 568 -15.77 3.29 -1.86
N HIS A 569 -17.07 3.30 -2.09
CA HIS A 569 -17.62 3.56 -3.42
C HIS A 569 -17.28 4.95 -3.96
N THR A 570 -17.07 5.93 -3.09
CA THR A 570 -16.58 7.26 -3.49
C THR A 570 -15.16 7.17 -4.05
N ARG A 571 -14.24 6.48 -3.36
CA ARG A 571 -12.85 6.32 -3.83
C ARG A 571 -12.77 5.45 -5.09
N LEU A 572 -13.58 4.38 -5.17
CA LEU A 572 -13.74 3.54 -6.37
C LEU A 572 -14.10 4.37 -7.63
N LYS A 573 -14.85 5.47 -7.48
CA LYS A 573 -15.28 6.36 -8.58
C LYS A 573 -14.36 7.58 -8.78
N SER A 574 -13.34 7.77 -7.94
CA SER A 574 -12.51 8.99 -7.92
C SER A 574 -11.28 8.95 -8.84
N ARG A 575 -10.88 7.76 -9.29
CA ARG A 575 -9.70 7.49 -10.11
C ARG A 575 -10.04 6.48 -11.21
N ASN A 576 -9.05 6.02 -11.97
CA ASN A 576 -9.24 5.06 -13.06
C ASN A 576 -9.42 3.61 -12.59
N PHE A 577 -10.02 3.37 -11.41
CA PHE A 577 -10.35 2.01 -10.95
C PHE A 577 -11.43 1.35 -11.82
N ILE A 578 -12.35 2.17 -12.33
CA ILE A 578 -13.32 1.82 -13.37
C ILE A 578 -12.96 2.66 -14.59
N LYS A 579 -12.65 2.02 -15.72
CA LYS A 579 -12.26 2.67 -16.97
C LYS A 579 -12.92 1.93 -18.12
N GLY A 580 -13.70 2.62 -18.95
CA GLY A 580 -14.37 1.98 -20.09
C GLY A 580 -15.39 0.89 -19.73
N GLU A 581 -16.07 1.00 -18.59
CA GLU A 581 -16.93 -0.05 -17.97
C GLU A 581 -16.18 -1.27 -17.39
N ASP A 582 -14.85 -1.24 -17.38
CA ASP A 582 -14.01 -2.36 -16.96
C ASP A 582 -13.24 -2.07 -15.66
N ALA A 583 -13.04 -3.12 -14.86
CA ALA A 583 -12.20 -3.12 -13.67
C ALA A 583 -11.32 -4.36 -13.62
N PHE A 584 -10.03 -4.16 -13.34
CA PHE A 584 -9.03 -5.23 -13.30
C PHE A 584 -8.57 -5.48 -11.86
N PHE A 585 -8.83 -6.69 -11.38
CA PHE A 585 -8.22 -7.22 -10.17
C PHE A 585 -6.94 -7.97 -10.53
N LEU A 586 -5.87 -7.70 -9.79
CA LEU A 586 -4.55 -8.30 -9.94
C LEU A 586 -4.29 -9.18 -8.73
N PHE A 587 -3.98 -10.45 -8.97
CA PHE A 587 -3.81 -11.46 -7.93
C PHE A 587 -2.43 -12.12 -8.00
N SER A 588 -1.90 -12.49 -6.83
CA SER A 588 -0.70 -13.32 -6.69
C SER A 588 -0.77 -14.09 -5.39
N LEU A 589 -0.24 -15.31 -5.36
CA LEU A 589 -0.03 -16.09 -4.16
C LEU A 589 1.43 -16.55 -4.17
N GLU A 590 2.24 -16.05 -3.24
CA GLU A 590 3.68 -16.31 -3.17
C GLU A 590 4.07 -16.92 -1.83
N ASP A 591 5.01 -17.87 -1.86
CA ASP A 591 5.64 -18.38 -0.65
C ASP A 591 6.55 -17.28 -0.05
N ILE A 592 6.35 -16.98 1.23
CA ILE A 592 7.18 -16.02 1.97
C ILE A 592 7.86 -16.67 3.19
N SER A 593 7.93 -18.00 3.25
CA SER A 593 8.48 -18.74 4.39
C SER A 593 9.96 -18.46 4.66
N ASP A 594 10.73 -18.02 3.65
CA ASP A 594 12.10 -17.51 3.82
C ASP A 594 12.18 -16.33 4.82
N LEU A 595 11.09 -15.58 5.03
CA LEU A 595 11.03 -14.46 5.99
C LEU A 595 10.83 -14.91 7.45
N LEU A 596 10.66 -16.22 7.71
CA LEU A 596 10.68 -16.79 9.05
C LEU A 596 12.09 -16.80 9.65
N ALA A 597 13.12 -16.85 8.80
CA ALA A 597 14.50 -16.83 9.27
C ALA A 597 14.87 -15.44 9.77
N SER A 598 15.38 -15.35 11.01
CA SER A 598 15.94 -14.13 11.58
C SER A 598 16.99 -13.55 10.64
N GLN A 599 16.91 -12.24 10.39
CA GLN A 599 17.89 -11.58 9.53
C GLN A 599 19.29 -11.64 10.15
N PRO A 600 20.35 -11.96 9.37
CA PRO A 600 21.68 -12.19 9.92
C PRO A 600 22.27 -10.93 10.52
N LEU A 601 22.70 -10.98 11.78
CA LEU A 601 23.41 -9.88 12.42
C LEU A 601 24.81 -9.70 11.80
N PRO A 602 25.28 -8.46 11.58
CA PRO A 602 26.63 -8.17 11.11
C PRO A 602 27.70 -8.74 12.04
N ARG A 603 28.82 -9.23 11.49
CA ARG A 603 29.92 -9.82 12.30
C ARG A 603 30.49 -8.89 13.38
N SER A 604 30.40 -7.57 13.19
CA SER A 604 30.79 -6.57 14.19
C SER A 604 29.89 -6.57 15.44
N ALA A 605 28.59 -6.85 15.28
CA ALA A 605 27.63 -6.89 16.40
C ALA A 605 27.81 -8.11 17.31
N VAL A 606 28.44 -9.19 16.81
CA VAL A 606 28.70 -10.41 17.58
C VAL A 606 29.87 -10.24 18.56
N HIS A 607 30.77 -9.27 18.33
CA HIS A 607 31.97 -9.10 19.14
C HIS A 607 31.80 -8.23 20.40
N THR A 608 30.72 -7.45 20.51
CA THR A 608 30.50 -6.57 21.68
C THR A 608 30.01 -7.30 22.93
N ASP A 609 29.39 -8.48 22.79
CA ASP A 609 28.85 -9.24 23.93
C ASP A 609 29.83 -10.30 24.47
N ALA A 610 30.76 -10.77 23.63
CA ALA A 610 31.83 -11.68 24.05
C ALA A 610 32.91 -11.00 24.93
N GLY A 611 33.05 -9.67 24.83
CA GLY A 611 34.09 -8.90 25.55
C GLY A 611 33.85 -8.75 27.06
N LEU A 612 32.59 -8.77 27.51
CA LEU A 612 32.24 -8.63 28.94
C LEU A 612 32.29 -9.97 29.71
N MET A 613 32.29 -11.11 29.02
CA MET A 613 32.36 -12.44 29.65
C MET A 613 33.79 -12.99 29.80
N MET A 614 34.81 -12.33 29.25
CA MET A 614 36.22 -12.77 29.35
C MET A 614 37.12 -11.94 30.28
N ALA A 615 36.57 -10.93 30.96
CA ALA A 615 37.29 -10.12 31.95
C ALA A 615 37.18 -10.64 33.41
N ALA A 616 36.59 -11.83 33.61
CA ALA A 616 36.29 -12.38 34.94
C ALA A 616 36.83 -13.81 35.18
N ASN A 617 37.80 -14.29 34.39
CA ASN A 617 38.30 -15.66 34.54
C ASN A 617 39.81 -15.85 34.26
N GLN A 618 40.66 -15.04 34.90
CA GLN A 618 42.07 -15.37 35.16
C GLN A 618 42.48 -14.87 36.55
N GLY A 619 42.47 -15.75 37.56
CA GLY A 619 42.81 -15.36 38.93
C GLY A 619 42.65 -16.43 40.00
N VAL A 620 43.65 -17.34 40.08
CA VAL A 620 44.02 -18.13 41.27
C VAL A 620 43.02 -19.21 41.76
N HIS A 621 43.43 -20.48 41.62
CA HIS A 621 42.92 -21.60 42.42
C HIS A 621 44.09 -22.32 43.10
N GLN A 622 44.23 -22.17 44.42
CA GLN A 622 45.05 -23.03 45.28
C GLN A 622 44.66 -22.84 46.76
N GLY A 623 44.66 -23.93 47.53
CA GLY A 623 44.42 -23.89 48.99
C GLY A 623 43.03 -24.41 49.41
N ALA A 624 43.00 -25.24 50.44
CA ALA A 624 41.81 -25.94 50.92
C ALA A 624 41.46 -25.56 52.38
N ALA A 625 40.27 -26.04 52.79
CA ALA A 625 39.78 -26.22 54.17
C ALA A 625 39.11 -25.04 54.91
N ASN A 626 37.94 -25.37 55.47
CA ASN A 626 37.29 -24.87 56.69
C ASN A 626 37.09 -23.35 56.91
N ASN A 627 35.83 -22.89 56.86
CA ASN A 627 35.01 -22.82 58.09
C ASN A 627 33.56 -22.39 57.86
N LEU A 628 32.68 -22.85 58.76
CA LEU A 628 31.26 -22.51 58.83
C LEU A 628 31.03 -21.28 59.71
N ALA A 629 30.76 -20.10 59.13
CA ALA A 629 30.12 -18.97 59.82
C ALA A 629 29.63 -17.89 58.83
N VAL A 630 28.66 -17.08 59.29
CA VAL A 630 28.17 -15.83 58.66
C VAL A 630 27.29 -15.96 57.40
N VAL A 631 26.04 -16.38 57.60
CA VAL A 631 24.90 -16.06 56.69
C VAL A 631 23.80 -15.36 57.49
N THR A 632 24.07 -14.14 57.96
CA THR A 632 23.11 -13.30 58.73
C THR A 632 23.43 -11.79 58.65
N ALA A 633 23.83 -11.25 57.48
CA ALA A 633 24.26 -9.84 57.41
C ALA A 633 24.05 -9.06 56.08
N VAL A 634 23.15 -9.45 55.17
CA VAL A 634 22.90 -8.68 53.91
C VAL A 634 21.42 -8.40 53.59
N ALA A 635 20.46 -9.09 54.22
CA ALA A 635 19.03 -8.96 53.88
C ALA A 635 18.32 -7.71 54.44
N LEU A 636 19.01 -6.83 55.19
CA LEU A 636 18.39 -5.70 55.91
C LEU A 636 18.64 -4.31 55.32
N SER A 637 19.54 -4.17 54.34
CA SER A 637 19.91 -2.86 53.76
C SER A 637 19.04 -2.42 52.57
N VAL A 638 18.35 -3.35 51.89
CA VAL A 638 17.53 -3.03 50.70
C VAL A 638 16.10 -2.61 51.08
N ALA A 639 15.52 -3.16 52.15
CA ALA A 639 14.16 -2.85 52.57
C ALA A 639 13.99 -1.41 53.11
N ALA A 640 15.02 -0.85 53.74
CA ALA A 640 14.97 0.50 54.30
C ALA A 640 14.92 1.61 53.22
N ALA A 641 15.60 1.41 52.10
CA ALA A 641 15.64 2.40 51.00
C ALA A 641 14.27 2.57 50.31
N MET A 642 13.53 1.48 50.12
CA MET A 642 12.22 1.49 49.43
C MET A 642 11.12 2.23 50.23
N LEU A 643 11.20 2.21 51.56
CA LEU A 643 10.26 2.91 52.44
C LEU A 643 10.43 4.44 52.41
N VAL A 644 11.67 4.93 52.34
CA VAL A 644 11.96 6.38 52.31
C VAL A 644 11.50 7.03 51.00
N VAL A 645 11.74 6.37 49.85
CA VAL A 645 11.29 6.86 48.54
C VAL A 645 9.75 6.92 48.47
N SER A 646 9.07 5.92 49.04
CA SER A 646 7.60 5.87 49.08
C SER A 646 6.98 7.00 49.91
N MET A 647 7.57 7.35 51.07
CA MET A 647 7.11 8.49 51.87
C MET A 647 7.32 9.84 51.18
N LEU A 648 8.43 10.02 50.44
CA LEU A 648 8.72 11.26 49.71
C LEU A 648 7.70 11.50 48.58
N PHE A 649 7.28 10.46 47.86
CA PHE A 649 6.20 10.57 46.86
C PHE A 649 4.85 10.91 47.49
N ALA A 650 4.49 10.31 48.63
CA ALA A 650 3.26 10.63 49.35
C ALA A 650 3.22 12.10 49.83
N LEU A 651 4.34 12.63 50.35
CA LEU A 651 4.46 14.02 50.77
C LEU A 651 4.37 15.02 49.60
N ARG A 652 4.97 14.70 48.45
CA ARG A 652 4.84 15.53 47.23
C ARG A 652 3.39 15.60 46.75
N LYS A 653 2.69 14.45 46.71
CA LYS A 653 1.29 14.37 46.27
C LYS A 653 0.31 15.07 47.25
N ARG A 654 0.65 15.14 48.54
CA ARG A 654 -0.13 15.90 49.54
C ARG A 654 0.09 17.42 49.43
N ARG A 655 1.25 17.87 48.93
CA ARG A 655 1.59 19.29 48.79
C ARG A 655 0.98 19.94 47.54
N SER A 656 0.83 19.22 46.42
CA SER A 656 0.09 19.76 45.26
C SER A 656 -1.42 19.84 45.50
N ARG A 657 -1.96 18.99 46.38
CA ARG A 657 -3.39 18.98 46.71
C ARG A 657 -3.85 20.08 47.68
N MET A 658 -2.92 20.87 48.24
CA MET A 658 -3.23 22.07 49.06
C MET A 658 -2.96 23.38 48.30
N LEU A 659 -2.70 23.34 46.99
CA LEU A 659 -2.48 24.52 46.14
C LEU A 659 -3.60 24.73 45.11
N GLN A 660 -4.78 24.14 45.37
CA GLN A 660 -5.94 24.19 44.47
C GLN A 660 -7.26 24.51 45.21
N GLU A 661 -7.16 25.10 46.42
CA GLU A 661 -8.27 25.63 47.21
C GLU A 661 -7.90 27.02 47.78
N SER A 662 -7.63 27.99 46.90
CA SER A 662 -7.62 29.42 47.25
C SER A 662 -7.66 30.31 46.00
N ASP A 663 -8.85 30.55 45.44
CA ASP A 663 -9.22 31.84 44.85
C ASP A 663 -10.73 31.88 44.55
N GLU A 664 -11.48 32.59 45.40
CA GLU A 664 -12.82 33.10 45.08
C GLU A 664 -12.79 34.63 45.07
N GLY A 665 -13.16 35.21 43.92
CA GLY A 665 -13.98 36.41 43.79
C GLY A 665 -13.58 37.71 44.50
N VAL A 666 -13.12 38.69 43.72
CA VAL A 666 -13.38 40.12 44.00
C VAL A 666 -14.01 40.79 42.78
N ILE A 667 -15.17 41.42 42.99
CA ILE A 667 -15.91 42.24 42.03
C ILE A 667 -15.58 43.71 42.29
N ILE A 668 -15.25 44.50 41.26
CA ILE A 668 -15.43 45.96 41.27
C ILE A 668 -16.01 46.42 39.92
N GLN A 669 -16.92 47.38 39.98
CA GLN A 669 -17.74 47.93 38.90
C GLN A 669 -17.22 49.27 38.32
N ASP A 670 -17.69 49.56 37.10
CA ASP A 670 -18.06 50.87 36.53
C ASP A 670 -17.02 51.93 36.09
N MET A 671 -16.90 52.05 34.75
CA MET A 671 -17.17 53.26 33.90
C MET A 671 -16.33 54.57 34.02
N PRO A 672 -16.42 55.52 33.06
CA PRO A 672 -16.51 55.39 31.58
C PRO A 672 -15.60 56.41 30.82
N GLY A 673 -15.58 56.39 29.47
CA GLY A 673 -15.45 57.66 28.72
C GLY A 673 -14.70 57.71 27.37
N PHE A 674 -15.39 58.29 26.38
CA PHE A 674 -14.90 59.19 25.30
C PHE A 674 -14.29 58.67 23.97
N MET A 675 -15.17 58.75 22.96
CA MET A 675 -15.07 59.55 21.71
C MET A 675 -14.76 58.89 20.36
N GLU A 676 -15.70 59.09 19.44
CA GLU A 676 -15.63 58.88 18.00
C GLU A 676 -14.71 59.92 17.32
N VAL A 677 -14.12 59.56 16.17
CA VAL A 677 -14.02 60.46 15.01
C VAL A 677 -14.29 59.64 13.74
N SER A 678 -14.94 60.27 12.76
CA SER A 678 -15.54 59.65 11.57
C SER A 678 -14.75 59.89 10.26
N LEU A 679 -15.09 59.05 9.27
CA LEU A 679 -15.21 59.34 7.82
C LEU A 679 -14.27 60.36 7.14
N SER A 680 -13.64 59.89 6.04
CA SER A 680 -13.80 60.58 4.75
C SER A 680 -13.52 59.66 3.55
N GLU A 681 -14.51 59.47 2.69
CA GLU A 681 -14.29 59.11 1.28
C GLU A 681 -13.91 60.36 0.48
N GLN A 682 -13.09 60.23 -0.57
CA GLN A 682 -13.39 60.93 -1.82
C GLN A 682 -12.76 60.27 -3.06
N SER A 683 -13.40 60.49 -4.20
CA SER A 683 -13.33 59.69 -5.42
C SER A 683 -12.67 60.44 -6.59
N THR A 684 -12.57 59.73 -7.73
CA THR A 684 -12.40 60.19 -9.12
C THR A 684 -10.98 60.33 -9.70
N LYS A 685 -10.66 59.50 -10.73
CA LYS A 685 -10.82 59.92 -12.14
C LYS A 685 -10.55 58.82 -13.18
N GLU A 686 -11.38 58.84 -14.22
CA GLU A 686 -11.26 58.16 -15.53
C GLU A 686 -10.76 59.16 -16.61
N LEU A 687 -10.43 58.86 -17.88
CA LEU A 687 -10.43 57.61 -18.68
C LEU A 687 -9.20 57.64 -19.67
N PRO A 688 -9.33 57.62 -21.02
CA PRO A 688 -9.44 56.44 -21.90
C PRO A 688 -8.30 56.22 -22.92
N SER A 689 -8.49 55.16 -23.74
CA SER A 689 -8.11 55.04 -25.18
C SER A 689 -6.77 54.33 -25.50
N ALA A 690 -6.79 53.06 -25.95
CA ALA A 690 -6.97 52.54 -27.34
C ALA A 690 -5.62 52.40 -28.10
N ARG A 691 -5.12 51.18 -28.36
CA ARG A 691 -5.47 50.23 -29.45
C ARG A 691 -4.89 50.62 -30.83
N THR A 692 -3.87 49.89 -31.30
CA THR A 692 -3.76 49.36 -32.69
C THR A 692 -2.65 48.32 -32.82
N THR A 693 -3.00 47.14 -33.33
CA THR A 693 -2.16 46.21 -34.10
C THR A 693 -2.11 46.68 -35.58
N PRO A 694 -1.31 46.09 -36.50
CA PRO A 694 -1.41 44.67 -36.92
C PRO A 694 -0.41 43.72 -36.25
#